data_AF-A0A397EPW2-F1
#
_entry.id   AF-A0A397EPW2-F1
#
_cell.length_a   1.000
_cell.length_b   1.000
_cell.length_c   1.000
_cell.angle_alpha   90.00
_cell.angle_beta   90.00
_cell.angle_gamma   90.00
#
_symmetry.space_group_name_H-M   'P 1'
#
loop_
_entity.id
_entity.type
_entity.pdbx_description
1 polymer ?
#
loop_
_entity_poly.entity_id
_entity_poly.type
_entity_poly.pdbx_seq_one_letter_code
_entity_poly.pdbx_strand_id
1 'polypeptide(L)'
;MTGFAAFEAKMLAEGLSQAAIKAFEYSYSALQSGATGMIGESTIESVNDIDYLEGRAGSIRESIKPDVSLLKKTVTDKPFLMECCERTENDKKGGHLARRLADQRLILRESAQCESSDEAQFQNIDKHRYFNTNNLWIRLDKLSEELKKQGGLIKLPMIKNAKTVDPKDASSTPVYQLETAMGAAIECFAGAGAVCVPRTRFAPVKKCDDLLLLRSDAYVVTDDFRLVLAPQTEGRATTVSLDSKQYKLVQQLEAALRGNVPSLVNCSRLTIKGNVGFAADVVFEGDVTIVNNAKEQKTILSGRYANQTIDLTNQVGLGKLAVSAVATTPIDGQKPGTSGLRKKTKVFMQPNYLNNFVQATFDALPAKDLLQGTLVVSGDGRFYNKQAIQTIIKMAVASGVDRIWIGQNGLLSTPAVSAVIREREGGAVAFGAFILTASHNPGGIDEDFGIKYNCENGGPAPEKLTDEIFHNTKIVSSYKIAAAFPDVDVSVVGKTAVKSDDGSRTVVVEVFDAAEDHVHLLKSIFDFGAIKALLARDDFSFVYDCMSGVQGPYAHRVFVDELGASPASLINAIPLEDFGGHHADPNLTYAHELTHLLGVDAKGVAVYGQAKEVPAFGAACDGDADRNMILGSRFFVTPSDSLAVIAANANVIPFFRKKGGLRGVARSMPTSGAVDLVAAKLGISLFEVPTGWKFFGNLMDSKAVYNKEDYTPFICGEESFGTGSNHIREKDGMWAVLAWLSIIASKNATPGAPLVSVQNIVENHWATYGRNYYCRYDYEGVEKAGADKMVAAMASSPSLAGQTFHGFTVKVNDEFTYNDPVDGSVSAHQGVRYIFTDGSRVIFRLSGTGVAGATIRMYVEKYEAASGNLSQSAADALKTLIQVGLELSQLEHFTGRKEPTVIT
;
A
#
# COMPACT_ATOMS: atom_id res chain seq x y z
N MET A 1 13.86 39.50 0.20
CA MET A 1 15.11 39.11 0.91
C MET A 1 16.13 38.71 -0.14
N THR A 2 17.33 39.29 -0.13
CA THR A 2 18.44 38.92 -1.03
C THR A 2 19.61 38.38 -0.21
N GLY A 3 20.40 37.44 -0.77
CA GLY A 3 21.52 36.81 -0.07
C GLY A 3 21.12 35.70 0.92
N PHE A 4 21.96 35.43 1.92
CA PHE A 4 21.81 34.28 2.84
C PHE A 4 20.47 34.26 3.59
N ALA A 5 19.93 35.44 3.94
CA ALA A 5 18.67 35.58 4.69
C ALA A 5 17.48 34.86 4.04
N ALA A 6 17.43 34.74 2.71
CA ALA A 6 16.39 33.99 2.01
C ALA A 6 16.51 32.47 2.24
N PHE A 7 17.74 31.95 2.29
CA PHE A 7 17.99 30.54 2.60
C PHE A 7 17.69 30.24 4.08
N GLU A 8 18.12 31.12 4.99
CA GLU A 8 17.85 30.99 6.42
C GLU A 8 16.33 30.95 6.72
N ALA A 9 15.56 31.88 6.17
CA ALA A 9 14.11 31.89 6.35
C ALA A 9 13.44 30.61 5.85
N LYS A 10 13.89 30.07 4.71
CA LYS A 10 13.40 28.78 4.18
C LYS A 10 13.77 27.63 5.10
N MET A 11 15.02 27.55 5.55
CA MET A 11 15.49 26.48 6.44
C MET A 11 14.75 26.50 7.80
N LEU A 12 14.45 27.69 8.34
CA LEU A 12 13.67 27.84 9.57
C LEU A 12 12.21 27.41 9.38
N ALA A 13 11.59 27.76 8.25
CA ALA A 13 10.22 27.35 7.93
C ALA A 13 10.08 25.82 7.79
N GLU A 14 11.13 25.14 7.32
CA GLU A 14 11.23 23.67 7.24
C GLU A 14 11.68 23.01 8.57
N GLY A 15 11.85 23.79 9.64
CA GLY A 15 12.20 23.29 10.96
C GLY A 15 13.66 22.81 11.12
N LEU A 16 14.59 23.26 10.27
CA LEU A 16 16.00 22.87 10.39
C LEU A 16 16.68 23.49 11.63
N SER A 17 17.66 22.76 12.18
CA SER A 17 18.39 23.20 13.37
C SER A 17 19.34 24.37 13.09
N GLN A 18 19.61 25.16 14.14
CA GLN A 18 20.60 26.24 14.08
C GLN A 18 22.01 25.78 13.67
N ALA A 19 22.38 24.53 14.00
CA ALA A 19 23.66 23.96 13.59
C ALA A 19 23.71 23.72 12.07
N ALA A 20 22.62 23.22 11.48
CA ALA A 20 22.51 23.01 10.03
C ALA A 20 22.56 24.34 9.27
N ILE A 21 21.84 25.36 9.76
CA ILE A 21 21.83 26.71 9.19
C ILE A 21 23.24 27.30 9.17
N LYS A 22 23.96 27.25 10.30
CA LYS A 22 25.35 27.75 10.40
C LYS A 22 26.35 26.98 9.52
N ALA A 23 26.18 25.66 9.39
CA ALA A 23 27.02 24.86 8.50
C ALA A 23 26.82 25.25 7.03
N PHE A 24 25.57 25.48 6.62
CA PHE A 24 25.24 25.97 5.29
C PHE A 24 25.75 27.40 5.09
N GLU A 25 25.60 28.29 6.07
CA GLU A 25 26.13 29.66 6.05
C GLU A 25 27.65 29.69 5.81
N TYR A 26 28.38 28.84 6.52
CA TYR A 26 29.83 28.71 6.36
C TYR A 26 30.20 28.30 4.93
N SER A 27 29.55 27.26 4.40
CA SER A 27 29.80 26.75 3.05
C SER A 27 29.39 27.78 1.98
N TYR A 28 28.26 28.44 2.18
CA TYR A 28 27.78 29.52 1.31
C TYR A 28 28.75 30.70 1.29
N SER A 29 29.29 31.09 2.45
CA SER A 29 30.28 32.16 2.58
C SER A 29 31.59 31.80 1.86
N ALA A 30 32.05 30.55 1.99
CA ALA A 30 33.21 30.04 1.27
C ALA A 30 32.99 30.06 -0.25
N LEU A 31 31.80 29.68 -0.71
CA LEU A 31 31.43 29.78 -2.12
C LEU A 31 31.46 31.25 -2.60
N GLN A 32 30.90 32.17 -1.83
CA GLN A 32 30.89 33.60 -2.16
C GLN A 32 32.28 34.22 -2.18
N SER A 33 33.23 33.72 -1.37
CA SER A 33 34.62 34.18 -1.38
C SER A 33 35.43 33.68 -2.57
N GLY A 34 34.82 32.88 -3.46
CA GLY A 34 35.49 32.26 -4.60
C GLY A 34 36.25 30.98 -4.26
N ALA A 35 36.06 30.39 -3.07
CA ALA A 35 36.69 29.12 -2.74
C ALA A 35 36.20 28.03 -3.69
N THR A 36 37.13 27.29 -4.27
CA THR A 36 36.80 26.21 -5.22
C THR A 36 36.51 24.89 -4.51
N GLY A 37 37.09 24.68 -3.31
CA GLY A 37 37.07 23.41 -2.58
C GLY A 37 38.05 22.37 -3.13
N MET A 38 38.81 22.72 -4.18
CA MET A 38 39.73 21.81 -4.87
C MET A 38 41.04 21.69 -4.10
N ILE A 39 41.58 20.47 -4.07
CA ILE A 39 42.87 20.14 -3.49
C ILE A 39 43.73 19.63 -4.64
N GLY A 40 44.73 20.40 -5.08
CA GLY A 40 45.60 20.00 -6.18
C GLY A 40 46.66 18.99 -5.75
N GLU A 41 47.07 18.09 -6.63
CA GLU A 41 48.12 17.10 -6.34
C GLU A 41 49.41 17.80 -5.88
N SER A 42 49.77 18.93 -6.49
CA SER A 42 50.96 19.70 -6.14
C SER A 42 50.95 20.28 -4.72
N THR A 43 49.83 20.20 -4.00
CA THR A 43 49.67 20.72 -2.63
C THR A 43 49.75 19.63 -1.56
N ILE A 44 49.88 18.36 -1.97
CA ILE A 44 49.84 17.19 -1.09
C ILE A 44 50.96 16.20 -1.39
N GLU A 45 51.19 15.29 -0.45
CA GLU A 45 52.03 14.10 -0.64
C GLU A 45 51.35 12.84 -0.10
N SER A 46 51.83 11.68 -0.56
CA SER A 46 51.31 10.36 -0.16
C SER A 46 51.64 10.04 1.30
N VAL A 47 50.70 9.45 2.01
CA VAL A 47 50.90 8.93 3.37
C VAL A 47 51.25 7.45 3.30
N ASN A 48 52.43 7.07 3.80
CA ASN A 48 52.91 5.68 3.79
C ASN A 48 53.18 5.13 5.20
N ASP A 49 53.10 5.98 6.23
CA ASP A 49 53.60 5.79 7.59
C ASP A 49 52.48 5.65 8.63
N ILE A 50 51.42 4.90 8.34
CA ILE A 50 50.35 4.61 9.31
C ILE A 50 50.48 3.22 9.92
N ASP A 51 50.09 3.10 11.18
CA ASP A 51 50.10 1.83 11.90
C ASP A 51 49.01 0.88 11.38
N TYR A 52 49.28 -0.43 11.44
CA TYR A 52 48.27 -1.46 11.17
C TYR A 52 47.63 -1.88 12.49
N LEU A 53 46.30 -1.82 12.58
CA LEU A 53 45.58 -2.27 13.77
C LEU A 53 45.66 -3.78 13.94
N GLU A 54 45.48 -4.51 12.84
CA GLU A 54 45.43 -5.98 12.78
C GLU A 54 45.74 -6.47 11.35
N GLY A 55 46.03 -7.77 11.18
CA GLY A 55 46.18 -8.39 9.86
C GLY A 55 47.58 -8.27 9.23
N ARG A 56 48.59 -7.79 9.95
CA ARG A 56 50.01 -7.84 9.56
C ARG A 56 50.90 -8.10 10.77
N ALA A 57 52.00 -8.82 10.55
CA ALA A 57 53.03 -9.03 11.56
C ALA A 57 53.58 -7.69 12.07
N GLY A 58 53.63 -7.50 13.38
CA GLY A 58 53.97 -6.22 14.02
C GLY A 58 52.81 -5.23 14.13
N SER A 59 51.56 -5.67 13.90
CA SER A 59 50.37 -4.83 14.11
C SER A 59 50.19 -4.43 15.58
N ILE A 60 49.49 -3.31 15.81
CA ILE A 60 49.20 -2.78 17.14
C ILE A 60 48.60 -3.88 18.04
N ARG A 61 47.65 -4.67 17.54
CA ARG A 61 47.04 -5.75 18.35
C ARG A 61 48.00 -6.88 18.72
N GLU A 62 48.95 -7.26 17.85
CA GLU A 62 49.94 -8.29 18.19
C GLU A 62 50.86 -7.85 19.34
N SER A 63 51.11 -6.54 19.45
CA SER A 63 51.93 -5.95 20.50
C SER A 63 51.18 -5.70 21.83
N ILE A 64 49.86 -5.78 21.83
CA ILE A 64 49.01 -5.49 23.00
C ILE A 64 48.54 -6.81 23.65
N LYS A 65 48.87 -7.00 24.93
CA LYS A 65 48.22 -8.03 25.76
C LYS A 65 46.89 -7.47 26.30
N PRO A 66 45.74 -8.15 26.11
CA PRO A 66 44.46 -7.62 26.54
C PRO A 66 44.38 -7.57 28.08
N ASP A 67 44.31 -6.35 28.62
CA ASP A 67 43.97 -6.08 30.02
C ASP A 67 42.52 -5.57 30.07
N VAL A 68 41.63 -6.43 30.57
CA VAL A 68 40.19 -6.16 30.70
C VAL A 68 39.86 -5.01 31.66
N SER A 69 40.82 -4.55 32.50
CA SER A 69 40.64 -3.36 33.34
C SER A 69 40.72 -2.03 32.56
N LEU A 70 41.27 -2.04 31.34
CA LEU A 70 41.47 -0.86 30.49
C LEU A 70 40.25 -0.44 29.67
N LEU A 71 39.10 -1.14 29.74
CA LEU A 71 37.85 -0.70 29.08
C LEU A 71 37.37 0.69 29.54
N LYS A 72 37.95 1.26 30.62
CA LYS A 72 37.72 2.64 31.08
C LYS A 72 38.68 3.70 30.51
N LYS A 73 39.70 3.33 29.74
CA LYS A 73 40.63 4.26 29.07
C LYS A 73 40.58 4.04 27.56
N THR A 74 40.38 5.12 26.81
CA THR A 74 40.31 5.11 25.34
C THR A 74 41.58 4.49 24.74
N VAL A 75 41.42 3.70 23.67
CA VAL A 75 42.47 2.90 23.00
C VAL A 75 43.53 3.78 22.29
N THR A 76 43.28 5.09 22.16
CA THR A 76 44.17 6.03 21.48
C THR A 76 44.24 7.36 22.24
N ASP A 77 45.43 7.95 22.30
CA ASP A 77 45.69 9.29 22.82
C ASP A 77 45.40 10.39 21.77
N LYS A 78 45.10 10.00 20.53
CA LYS A 78 44.80 10.90 19.42
C LYS A 78 43.42 11.57 19.62
N PRO A 79 43.30 12.89 19.36
CA PRO A 79 42.01 13.59 19.42
C PRO A 79 41.01 13.09 18.36
N PHE A 80 41.53 12.65 17.22
CA PHE A 80 40.77 12.11 16.10
C PHE A 80 41.61 10.99 15.45
N LEU A 81 40.99 9.85 15.16
CA LEU A 81 41.61 8.73 14.45
C LEU A 81 40.69 8.28 13.31
N MET A 82 41.23 8.22 12.10
CA MET A 82 40.54 7.66 10.93
C MET A 82 40.93 6.20 10.73
N GLU A 83 39.95 5.30 10.63
CA GLU A 83 40.22 3.96 10.10
C GLU A 83 40.35 4.05 8.57
N CYS A 84 41.51 3.62 8.07
CA CYS A 84 41.78 3.45 6.66
C CYS A 84 41.93 1.97 6.30
N CYS A 85 41.80 1.64 5.03
CA CYS A 85 42.21 0.33 4.51
C CYS A 85 43.04 0.52 3.24
N GLU A 86 43.74 -0.51 2.81
CA GLU A 86 44.44 -0.47 1.53
C GLU A 86 43.45 -0.42 0.37
N ARG A 87 43.79 0.40 -0.64
CA ARG A 87 43.02 0.54 -1.86
C ARG A 87 43.17 -0.67 -2.77
N THR A 88 42.11 -0.87 -3.55
CA THR A 88 41.98 -1.85 -4.63
C THR A 88 41.55 -1.12 -5.90
N GLU A 89 41.59 -1.80 -7.05
CA GLU A 89 41.06 -1.26 -8.31
C GLU A 89 39.57 -0.86 -8.24
N ASN A 90 38.82 -1.40 -7.26
CA ASN A 90 37.41 -1.07 -7.06
C ASN A 90 37.22 0.29 -6.35
N ASP A 91 38.23 0.82 -5.66
CA ASP A 91 38.18 2.09 -4.90
C ASP A 91 38.36 3.32 -5.80
N LYS A 92 37.54 3.40 -6.86
CA LYS A 92 37.57 4.48 -7.85
C LYS A 92 36.87 5.76 -7.37
N LYS A 93 35.95 5.65 -6.41
CA LYS A 93 35.17 6.78 -5.88
C LYS A 93 35.18 6.81 -4.35
N GLY A 94 35.49 7.99 -3.80
CA GLY A 94 35.59 8.27 -2.36
C GLY A 94 36.99 8.79 -2.01
N GLY A 95 37.20 9.17 -0.75
CA GLY A 95 38.41 9.89 -0.37
C GLY A 95 39.61 9.02 0.01
N HIS A 96 40.79 9.43 -0.44
CA HIS A 96 42.07 8.87 0.01
C HIS A 96 42.74 9.78 1.05
N LEU A 97 43.56 9.16 1.89
CA LEU A 97 44.37 9.87 2.88
C LEU A 97 45.59 10.49 2.21
N ALA A 98 45.84 11.77 2.48
CA ALA A 98 47.02 12.49 2.02
C ALA A 98 47.58 13.40 3.13
N ARG A 99 48.79 13.90 2.92
CA ARG A 99 49.41 14.90 3.81
C ARG A 99 49.52 16.22 3.08
N ARG A 100 49.00 17.29 3.68
CA ARG A 100 49.06 18.64 3.09
C ARG A 100 50.45 19.23 3.30
N LEU A 101 51.08 19.70 2.22
CA LEU A 101 52.47 20.17 2.28
C LEU A 101 52.64 21.42 3.14
N ALA A 102 51.65 22.32 3.15
CA ALA A 102 51.72 23.61 3.82
C ALA A 102 51.84 23.53 5.35
N ASP A 103 51.24 22.53 5.98
CA ASP A 103 51.18 22.39 7.44
C ASP A 103 51.37 20.96 7.94
N GLN A 104 51.71 20.03 7.04
CA GLN A 104 52.01 18.63 7.33
C GLN A 104 50.87 17.83 7.98
N ARG A 105 49.64 18.36 7.92
CA ARG A 105 48.45 17.70 8.48
C ARG A 105 47.94 16.60 7.55
N LEU A 106 47.38 15.56 8.16
CA LEU A 106 46.57 14.59 7.44
C LEU A 106 45.29 15.26 6.95
N ILE A 107 44.94 14.98 5.71
CA ILE A 107 43.72 15.43 5.06
C ILE A 107 43.03 14.26 4.37
N LEU A 108 41.72 14.38 4.18
CA LEU A 108 40.95 13.50 3.30
C LEU A 108 40.71 14.23 1.99
N ARG A 109 41.24 13.70 0.88
CA ARG A 109 40.98 14.25 -0.44
C ARG A 109 39.92 13.42 -1.14
N GLU A 110 38.73 14.00 -1.30
CA GLU A 110 37.64 13.37 -2.06
C GLU A 110 37.84 13.50 -3.57
N SER A 111 37.30 12.55 -4.34
CA SER A 111 37.32 12.62 -5.81
C SER A 111 36.70 13.91 -6.37
N ALA A 112 35.68 14.46 -5.70
CA ALA A 112 35.04 15.73 -6.07
C ALA A 112 35.94 16.96 -5.83
N GLN A 113 37.03 16.80 -5.09
CA GLN A 113 38.04 17.84 -4.82
C GLN A 113 39.29 17.65 -5.68
N CYS A 114 39.28 16.68 -6.61
CA CYS A 114 40.36 16.39 -7.54
C CYS A 114 40.11 17.09 -8.87
N GLU A 115 41.09 17.87 -9.34
CA GLU A 115 41.05 18.45 -10.68
C GLU A 115 41.10 17.34 -11.73
N SER A 116 40.48 17.54 -12.89
CA SER A 116 40.46 16.52 -13.94
C SER A 116 41.85 16.15 -14.45
N SER A 117 42.83 17.07 -14.35
CA SER A 117 44.24 16.82 -14.67
C SER A 117 44.92 15.84 -13.71
N ASP A 118 44.42 15.74 -12.47
CA ASP A 118 45.04 14.98 -11.38
C ASP A 118 44.43 13.58 -11.24
N GLU A 119 43.35 13.28 -11.97
CA GLU A 119 42.57 12.04 -11.84
C GLU A 119 43.45 10.79 -11.95
N ALA A 120 44.41 10.76 -12.88
CA ALA A 120 45.31 9.61 -13.04
C ALA A 120 46.18 9.35 -11.78
N GLN A 121 46.58 10.42 -11.08
CA GLN A 121 47.36 10.32 -9.84
C GLN A 121 46.45 9.99 -8.66
N PHE A 122 45.25 10.57 -8.61
CA PHE A 122 44.22 10.23 -7.63
C PHE A 122 43.86 8.73 -7.68
N GLN A 123 43.71 8.17 -8.88
CA GLN A 123 43.37 6.76 -9.10
C GLN A 123 44.56 5.81 -8.93
N ASN A 124 45.79 6.32 -8.80
CA ASN A 124 46.97 5.49 -8.58
C ASN A 124 47.00 4.96 -7.13
N ILE A 125 46.61 3.69 -6.98
CA ILE A 125 46.52 3.00 -5.68
C ILE A 125 47.90 2.73 -5.04
N ASP A 126 48.98 2.72 -5.83
CA ASP A 126 50.34 2.56 -5.30
C ASP A 126 50.89 3.87 -4.72
N LYS A 127 50.42 5.03 -5.24
CA LYS A 127 50.79 6.35 -4.75
C LYS A 127 49.99 6.73 -3.51
N HIS A 128 48.68 6.80 -3.63
CA HIS A 128 47.78 7.16 -2.54
C HIS A 128 47.12 5.91 -2.00
N ARG A 129 47.82 5.16 -1.14
CA ARG A 129 47.51 3.77 -0.80
C ARG A 129 46.30 3.55 0.11
N TYR A 130 45.99 4.53 0.95
CA TYR A 130 45.03 4.36 2.05
C TYR A 130 43.69 5.05 1.76
N PHE A 131 42.62 4.27 1.88
CA PHE A 131 41.24 4.68 1.65
C PHE A 131 40.48 4.84 2.96
N ASN A 132 39.68 5.90 3.08
CA ASN A 132 38.83 6.11 4.25
C ASN A 132 37.70 5.07 4.33
N THR A 133 37.58 4.38 5.47
CA THR A 133 36.53 3.38 5.69
C THR A 133 35.19 3.99 6.15
N ASN A 134 35.16 5.29 6.45
CA ASN A 134 34.09 6.02 7.14
C ASN A 134 33.90 5.69 8.62
N ASN A 135 34.78 4.88 9.21
CA ASN A 135 34.85 4.71 10.66
C ASN A 135 35.80 5.76 11.25
N LEU A 136 35.26 6.61 12.13
CA LEU A 136 35.98 7.72 12.75
C LEU A 136 35.93 7.56 14.27
N TRP A 137 37.07 7.67 14.94
CA TRP A 137 37.13 7.62 16.40
C TRP A 137 37.51 9.01 16.90
N ILE A 138 36.68 9.58 17.77
CA ILE A 138 36.83 10.96 18.22
C ILE A 138 36.79 11.00 19.74
N ARG A 139 37.78 11.68 20.34
CA ARG A 139 37.79 11.99 21.77
C ARG A 139 36.76 13.07 22.07
N LEU A 140 35.72 12.74 22.84
CA LEU A 140 34.59 13.66 23.09
C LEU A 140 35.02 14.95 23.82
N ASP A 141 36.00 14.87 24.71
CA ASP A 141 36.61 16.04 25.36
C ASP A 141 37.28 16.96 24.34
N LYS A 142 38.01 16.39 23.38
CA LYS A 142 38.68 17.14 22.30
C LYS A 142 37.70 17.70 21.27
N LEU A 143 36.66 16.95 20.96
CA LEU A 143 35.53 17.43 20.16
C LEU A 143 34.86 18.63 20.83
N SER A 144 34.62 18.57 22.15
CA SER A 144 34.03 19.69 22.89
C SER A 144 34.93 20.93 22.89
N GLU A 145 36.24 20.75 23.07
CA GLU A 145 37.22 21.84 22.98
C GLU A 145 37.16 22.52 21.60
N GLU A 146 37.19 21.75 20.51
CA GLU A 146 37.20 22.29 19.15
C GLU A 146 35.86 22.94 18.77
N LEU A 147 34.72 22.35 19.17
CA LEU A 147 33.40 22.97 18.98
C LEU A 147 33.29 24.31 19.70
N LYS A 148 33.74 24.41 20.96
CA LYS A 148 33.71 25.68 21.72
C LYS A 148 34.58 26.74 21.06
N LYS A 149 35.79 26.35 20.63
CA LYS A 149 36.72 27.24 19.93
C LYS A 149 36.16 27.80 18.62
N GLN A 150 35.34 27.03 17.91
CA GLN A 150 34.76 27.42 16.62
C GLN A 150 33.30 27.90 16.70
N GLY A 151 32.79 28.24 17.89
CA GLY A 151 31.46 28.84 18.04
C GLY A 151 30.29 27.85 17.88
N GLY A 152 30.54 26.57 18.22
CA GLY A 152 29.55 25.48 18.19
C GLY A 152 29.48 24.71 16.87
N LEU A 153 30.40 24.95 15.94
CA LEU A 153 30.45 24.30 14.61
C LEU A 153 31.89 23.94 14.27
N ILE A 154 32.15 22.71 13.81
CA ILE A 154 33.43 22.40 13.16
C ILE A 154 33.34 22.84 11.70
N LYS A 155 34.22 23.76 11.30
CA LYS A 155 34.35 24.25 9.92
C LYS A 155 35.05 23.21 9.05
N LEU A 156 34.27 22.27 8.53
CA LEU A 156 34.76 21.23 7.62
C LEU A 156 35.03 21.79 6.21
N PRO A 157 36.03 21.28 5.49
CA PRO A 157 36.28 21.66 4.10
C PRO A 157 35.03 21.51 3.21
N MET A 158 34.72 22.57 2.46
CA MET A 158 33.61 22.60 1.51
C MET A 158 33.94 21.79 0.25
N ILE A 159 33.00 20.96 -0.16
CA ILE A 159 32.96 20.29 -1.46
C ILE A 159 31.88 20.95 -2.31
N LYS A 160 32.24 21.36 -3.53
CA LYS A 160 31.32 22.01 -4.47
C LYS A 160 31.07 21.09 -5.66
N ASN A 161 29.84 20.63 -5.80
CA ASN A 161 29.41 19.79 -6.92
C ASN A 161 28.42 20.52 -7.83
N ALA A 162 28.61 20.42 -9.15
CA ALA A 162 27.57 20.79 -10.11
C ALA A 162 26.56 19.65 -10.24
N LYS A 163 25.28 19.96 -10.04
CA LYS A 163 24.16 19.00 -10.04
C LYS A 163 22.95 19.62 -10.73
N THR A 164 21.87 18.86 -10.77
CA THR A 164 20.54 19.29 -11.20
C THR A 164 19.56 19.07 -10.05
N VAL A 165 18.47 19.86 -9.99
CA VAL A 165 17.46 19.75 -8.91
C VAL A 165 16.87 18.34 -8.84
N ASP A 166 16.54 17.75 -9.99
CA ASP A 166 16.23 16.34 -10.09
C ASP A 166 17.50 15.57 -10.50
N PRO A 167 18.09 14.75 -9.62
CA PRO A 167 19.30 13.98 -9.93
C PRO A 167 19.06 12.86 -10.97
N LYS A 168 17.80 12.55 -11.31
CA LYS A 168 17.41 11.59 -12.34
C LYS A 168 17.25 12.26 -13.71
N ASP A 169 17.05 13.58 -13.76
CA ASP A 169 16.85 14.35 -14.98
C ASP A 169 17.98 15.39 -15.17
N ALA A 170 18.85 15.11 -16.13
CA ALA A 170 19.96 15.99 -16.49
C ALA A 170 19.51 17.32 -17.14
N SER A 171 18.26 17.44 -17.57
CA SER A 171 17.69 18.67 -18.11
C SER A 171 17.05 19.57 -17.05
N SER A 172 16.87 19.06 -15.82
CA SER A 172 16.31 19.85 -14.73
C SER A 172 17.28 20.95 -14.26
N THR A 173 16.76 21.95 -13.55
CA THR A 173 17.47 23.18 -13.18
C THR A 173 18.87 22.88 -12.60
N PRO A 174 19.95 23.41 -13.22
CA PRO A 174 21.30 23.27 -12.69
C PRO A 174 21.46 23.98 -11.34
N VAL A 175 22.15 23.32 -10.42
CA VAL A 175 22.43 23.84 -9.06
C VAL A 175 23.84 23.50 -8.62
N TYR A 176 24.37 24.30 -7.70
CA TYR A 176 25.54 23.91 -6.91
C TYR A 176 25.07 23.21 -5.65
N GLN A 177 25.52 21.96 -5.47
CA GLN A 177 25.38 21.24 -4.23
C GLN A 177 26.63 21.49 -3.39
N LEU A 178 26.44 22.07 -2.22
CA LEU A 178 27.50 22.29 -1.22
C LEU A 178 27.44 21.15 -0.21
N GLU A 179 28.56 20.44 -0.07
CA GLU A 179 28.68 19.27 0.80
C GLU A 179 29.91 19.40 1.69
N THR A 180 29.92 18.65 2.79
CA THR A 180 31.11 18.46 3.63
C THR A 180 31.22 16.97 3.97
N ALA A 181 32.44 16.44 4.01
CA ALA A 181 32.69 15.05 4.38
C ALA A 181 33.13 14.99 5.85
N MET A 182 32.50 14.15 6.67
CA MET A 182 32.89 14.03 8.08
C MET A 182 34.32 13.51 8.26
N GLY A 183 34.80 12.67 7.32
CA GLY A 183 36.20 12.23 7.32
C GLY A 183 37.20 13.37 7.11
N ALA A 184 36.79 14.48 6.49
CA ALA A 184 37.62 15.67 6.36
C ALA A 184 37.86 16.37 7.71
N ALA A 185 37.13 16.02 8.78
CA ALA A 185 37.39 16.52 10.12
C ALA A 185 38.82 16.18 10.62
N ILE A 186 39.49 15.18 10.02
CA ILE A 186 40.87 14.81 10.36
C ILE A 186 41.82 16.01 10.32
N GLU A 187 41.59 16.99 9.44
CA GLU A 187 42.45 18.18 9.33
C GLU A 187 42.13 19.27 10.36
N CYS A 188 40.97 19.17 11.01
CA CYS A 188 40.50 20.11 12.03
C CYS A 188 41.14 19.85 13.41
N PHE A 189 41.60 18.63 13.67
CA PHE A 189 42.19 18.25 14.96
C PHE A 189 43.72 18.20 14.90
N ALA A 190 44.38 19.07 15.65
CA ALA A 190 45.83 19.02 15.80
C ALA A 190 46.25 17.71 16.49
N GLY A 191 47.12 16.93 15.86
CA GLY A 191 47.52 15.61 16.38
C GLY A 191 46.60 14.46 15.98
N ALA A 192 45.68 14.67 15.03
CA ALA A 192 44.91 13.58 14.44
C ALA A 192 45.82 12.49 13.83
N GLY A 193 45.32 11.26 13.79
CA GLY A 193 46.01 10.11 13.20
C GLY A 193 45.12 9.32 12.26
N ALA A 194 45.71 8.33 11.62
CA ALA A 194 45.01 7.30 10.86
C ALA A 194 45.59 5.93 11.20
N VAL A 195 44.79 4.88 11.07
CA VAL A 195 45.17 3.49 11.31
C VAL A 195 44.67 2.61 10.18
N CYS A 196 45.53 1.73 9.67
CA CYS A 196 45.14 0.77 8.64
C CYS A 196 44.47 -0.45 9.28
N VAL A 197 43.31 -0.84 8.76
CA VAL A 197 42.57 -2.05 9.14
C VAL A 197 42.46 -3.01 7.96
N PRO A 198 42.22 -4.31 8.18
CA PRO A 198 42.03 -5.26 7.09
C PRO A 198 40.81 -4.90 6.25
N ARG A 199 40.88 -5.29 4.99
CA ARG A 199 39.79 -5.06 4.03
C ARG A 199 38.48 -5.72 4.43
N THR A 200 38.51 -6.78 5.24
CA THR A 200 37.31 -7.43 5.80
C THR A 200 36.45 -6.53 6.68
N ARG A 201 36.91 -5.33 7.04
CA ARG A 201 36.13 -4.30 7.76
C ARG A 201 35.52 -3.25 6.82
N PHE A 202 35.74 -3.34 5.51
CA PHE A 202 35.34 -2.33 4.54
C PHE A 202 34.80 -2.92 3.23
N ALA A 203 33.47 -2.86 3.07
CA ALA A 203 32.74 -3.24 1.86
C ALA A 203 31.81 -2.09 1.42
N PRO A 204 32.35 -1.02 0.79
CA PRO A 204 31.55 0.12 0.39
C PRO A 204 30.67 -0.20 -0.82
N VAL A 205 29.50 0.43 -0.89
CA VAL A 205 28.66 0.44 -2.10
C VAL A 205 28.56 1.87 -2.61
N LYS A 206 29.19 2.16 -3.76
CA LYS A 206 29.23 3.51 -4.37
C LYS A 206 28.59 3.53 -5.76
N LYS A 207 28.62 2.41 -6.48
CA LYS A 207 27.99 2.20 -7.79
C LYS A 207 27.21 0.88 -7.81
N CYS A 208 26.40 0.70 -8.85
CA CYS A 208 25.76 -0.58 -9.14
C CYS A 208 26.76 -1.72 -9.34
N ASP A 209 27.98 -1.41 -9.79
CA ASP A 209 29.11 -2.33 -9.89
C ASP A 209 29.39 -3.01 -8.52
N ASP A 210 29.51 -2.19 -7.47
CA ASP A 210 29.74 -2.66 -6.09
C ASP A 210 28.53 -3.40 -5.55
N LEU A 211 27.32 -2.92 -5.87
CA LEU A 211 26.07 -3.51 -5.41
C LEU A 211 25.85 -4.91 -6.00
N LEU A 212 26.15 -5.08 -7.30
CA LEU A 212 26.09 -6.39 -7.96
C LEU A 212 27.06 -7.37 -7.30
N LEU A 213 28.30 -6.92 -7.08
CA LEU A 213 29.32 -7.72 -6.43
C LEU A 213 28.90 -8.14 -5.00
N LEU A 214 28.44 -7.19 -4.18
CA LEU A 214 28.06 -7.45 -2.79
C LEU A 214 26.86 -8.41 -2.68
N ARG A 215 25.97 -8.42 -3.67
CA ARG A 215 24.81 -9.31 -3.71
C ARG A 215 25.11 -10.69 -4.26
N SER A 216 26.23 -10.86 -4.97
CA SER A 216 26.65 -12.16 -5.49
C SER A 216 27.18 -13.06 -4.38
N ASP A 217 27.39 -14.32 -4.72
CA ASP A 217 28.02 -15.32 -3.86
C ASP A 217 29.53 -15.07 -3.59
N ALA A 218 30.12 -14.02 -4.16
CA ALA A 218 31.46 -13.57 -3.81
C ALA A 218 31.54 -13.00 -2.38
N TYR A 219 30.39 -12.60 -1.80
CA TYR A 219 30.28 -12.16 -0.41
C TYR A 219 29.35 -13.05 0.39
N VAL A 220 29.71 -13.27 1.65
CA VAL A 220 28.89 -14.00 2.62
C VAL A 220 28.66 -13.13 3.86
N VAL A 221 27.50 -13.32 4.48
CA VAL A 221 27.20 -12.76 5.80
C VAL A 221 27.60 -13.79 6.84
N THR A 222 28.53 -13.44 7.72
CA THR A 222 28.97 -14.29 8.84
C THR A 222 27.92 -14.35 9.95
N ASP A 223 28.04 -15.31 10.87
CA ASP A 223 27.13 -15.45 12.03
C ASP A 223 27.07 -14.20 12.93
N ASP A 224 28.11 -13.37 12.90
CA ASP A 224 28.17 -12.08 13.58
C ASP A 224 27.78 -10.89 12.67
N PHE A 225 27.04 -11.16 11.60
CA PHE A 225 26.44 -10.19 10.67
C PHE A 225 27.45 -9.30 9.93
N ARG A 226 28.68 -9.76 9.70
CA ARG A 226 29.66 -9.05 8.86
C ARG A 226 29.58 -9.53 7.42
N LEU A 227 29.68 -8.59 6.48
CA LEU A 227 29.85 -8.89 5.07
C LEU A 227 31.34 -9.08 4.78
N VAL A 228 31.73 -10.31 4.42
CA VAL A 228 33.12 -10.66 4.11
C VAL A 228 33.18 -11.39 2.77
N LEU A 229 34.34 -11.37 2.12
CA LEU A 229 34.57 -12.17 0.93
C LEU A 229 34.43 -13.66 1.26
N ALA A 230 33.77 -14.40 0.38
CA ALA A 230 33.65 -15.84 0.51
C ALA A 230 35.05 -16.48 0.48
N PRO A 231 35.35 -17.51 1.30
CA PRO A 231 36.68 -18.15 1.35
C PRO A 231 37.21 -18.61 -0.01
N GLN A 232 36.30 -19.02 -0.91
CA GLN A 232 36.56 -19.47 -2.27
C GLN A 232 37.16 -18.38 -3.17
N THR A 233 36.98 -17.11 -2.82
CA THR A 233 37.60 -15.98 -3.54
C THR A 233 39.10 -15.83 -3.24
N GLU A 234 39.63 -16.61 -2.29
CA GLU A 234 41.02 -16.51 -1.80
C GLU A 234 41.40 -15.07 -1.36
N GLY A 235 40.41 -14.32 -0.87
CA GLY A 235 40.58 -12.93 -0.44
C GLY A 235 40.67 -11.90 -1.57
N ARG A 236 40.36 -12.29 -2.82
CA ARG A 236 40.36 -11.39 -3.98
C ARG A 236 38.94 -11.06 -4.41
N ALA A 237 38.56 -9.79 -4.29
CA ALA A 237 37.27 -9.31 -4.80
C ALA A 237 37.28 -9.23 -6.33
N THR A 238 36.20 -9.69 -6.98
CA THR A 238 35.99 -9.49 -8.42
C THR A 238 36.02 -8.01 -8.78
N THR A 239 36.68 -7.66 -9.89
CA THR A 239 36.55 -6.33 -10.48
C THR A 239 35.34 -6.29 -11.40
N VAL A 240 34.30 -5.56 -11.01
CA VAL A 240 33.08 -5.37 -11.82
C VAL A 240 33.12 -4.03 -12.54
N SER A 241 32.77 -4.03 -13.82
CA SER A 241 32.64 -2.83 -14.65
C SER A 241 31.33 -2.90 -15.45
N LEU A 242 30.33 -2.15 -15.01
CA LEU A 242 29.04 -2.06 -15.70
C LEU A 242 28.97 -0.85 -16.63
N ASP A 243 28.23 -0.96 -17.72
CA ASP A 243 27.94 0.18 -18.58
C ASP A 243 27.15 1.25 -17.81
N SER A 244 27.83 2.33 -17.43
CA SER A 244 27.25 3.42 -16.64
C SER A 244 26.05 4.12 -17.28
N LYS A 245 25.77 3.94 -18.58
CA LYS A 245 24.54 4.46 -19.20
C LYS A 245 23.33 3.57 -18.91
N GLN A 246 23.57 2.26 -18.77
CA GLN A 246 22.53 1.25 -18.63
C GLN A 246 22.27 0.89 -17.17
N TYR A 247 23.28 0.97 -16.28
CA TYR A 247 23.18 0.52 -14.88
C TYR A 247 23.60 1.61 -13.88
N LYS A 248 23.28 2.88 -14.14
CA LYS A 248 23.62 3.98 -13.23
C LYS A 248 22.79 3.94 -11.94
N LEU A 249 21.52 3.61 -12.07
CA LEU A 249 20.52 3.63 -11.01
C LEU A 249 20.20 2.21 -10.55
N VAL A 250 19.87 2.06 -9.27
CA VAL A 250 19.50 0.77 -8.68
C VAL A 250 18.35 0.14 -9.44
N GLN A 251 17.32 0.91 -9.81
CA GLN A 251 16.15 0.42 -10.56
C GLN A 251 16.54 -0.18 -11.92
N GLN A 252 17.57 0.35 -12.58
CA GLN A 252 18.05 -0.20 -13.84
C GLN A 252 18.76 -1.54 -13.63
N LEU A 253 19.57 -1.65 -12.57
CA LEU A 253 20.21 -2.90 -12.18
C LEU A 253 19.16 -3.96 -11.80
N GLU A 254 18.16 -3.61 -10.99
CA GLU A 254 17.06 -4.53 -10.61
C GLU A 254 16.29 -5.02 -11.84
N ALA A 255 15.98 -4.12 -12.77
CA ALA A 255 15.29 -4.48 -14.01
C ALA A 255 16.10 -5.43 -14.89
N ALA A 256 17.43 -5.31 -14.89
CA ALA A 256 18.31 -6.19 -15.65
C ALA A 256 18.49 -7.56 -14.98
N LEU A 257 18.63 -7.59 -13.65
CA LEU A 257 18.83 -8.82 -12.89
C LEU A 257 17.53 -9.63 -12.78
N ARG A 258 16.39 -8.97 -12.58
CA ARG A 258 15.10 -9.63 -12.34
C ARG A 258 15.16 -10.66 -11.19
N GLY A 259 15.96 -10.36 -10.17
CA GLY A 259 16.24 -11.27 -9.05
C GLY A 259 17.34 -12.30 -9.31
N ASN A 260 17.81 -12.45 -10.55
CA ASN A 260 18.83 -13.42 -10.95
C ASN A 260 20.24 -12.82 -10.80
N VAL A 261 20.74 -12.75 -9.57
CA VAL A 261 22.12 -12.32 -9.32
C VAL A 261 23.08 -13.42 -9.82
N PRO A 262 24.04 -13.12 -10.72
CA PRO A 262 24.99 -14.12 -11.20
C PRO A 262 25.99 -14.51 -10.11
N SER A 263 26.51 -15.73 -10.20
CA SER A 263 27.65 -16.19 -9.39
C SER A 263 28.94 -15.52 -9.86
N LEU A 264 29.66 -14.92 -8.92
CA LEU A 264 30.93 -14.21 -9.12
C LEU A 264 32.06 -14.76 -8.25
N VAL A 265 31.80 -15.78 -7.41
CA VAL A 265 32.79 -16.30 -6.45
C VAL A 265 34.12 -16.72 -7.07
N ASN A 266 34.11 -17.22 -8.32
CA ASN A 266 35.31 -17.59 -9.09
C ASN A 266 35.66 -16.57 -10.20
N CYS A 267 34.97 -15.43 -10.25
CA CYS A 267 35.17 -14.39 -11.25
C CYS A 267 36.29 -13.44 -10.81
N SER A 268 37.30 -13.25 -11.66
CA SER A 268 38.36 -12.28 -11.45
C SER A 268 37.94 -10.89 -11.95
N ARG A 269 37.36 -10.81 -13.16
CA ARG A 269 36.89 -9.56 -13.76
C ARG A 269 35.61 -9.79 -14.55
N LEU A 270 34.60 -8.96 -14.31
CA LEU A 270 33.36 -8.92 -15.10
C LEU A 270 33.21 -7.54 -15.75
N THR A 271 33.13 -7.50 -17.08
CA THR A 271 32.84 -6.28 -17.84
C THR A 271 31.55 -6.46 -18.63
N ILE A 272 30.55 -5.59 -18.42
CA ILE A 272 29.30 -5.57 -19.17
C ILE A 272 29.22 -4.27 -19.98
N LYS A 273 29.17 -4.39 -21.31
CA LYS A 273 29.00 -3.25 -22.24
C LYS A 273 27.64 -3.34 -22.93
N GLY A 274 26.86 -2.27 -22.88
CA GLY A 274 25.50 -2.25 -23.41
C GLY A 274 24.43 -2.83 -22.49
N ASN A 275 23.21 -2.92 -23.01
CA ASN A 275 22.01 -3.28 -22.24
C ASN A 275 21.84 -4.81 -22.19
N VAL A 276 22.14 -5.41 -21.04
CA VAL A 276 22.22 -6.86 -20.83
C VAL A 276 21.35 -7.24 -19.62
N GLY A 277 20.38 -8.13 -19.84
CA GLY A 277 19.61 -8.79 -18.78
C GLY A 277 20.26 -10.11 -18.36
N PHE A 278 19.84 -10.68 -17.23
CA PHE A 278 20.39 -11.93 -16.69
C PHE A 278 19.30 -13.00 -16.53
N ALA A 279 19.53 -14.17 -17.13
CA ALA A 279 18.76 -15.37 -16.81
C ALA A 279 19.18 -15.91 -15.43
N ALA A 280 18.41 -16.85 -14.89
CA ALA A 280 18.79 -17.60 -13.69
C ALA A 280 20.07 -18.43 -13.94
N ASP A 281 20.77 -18.80 -12.86
CA ASP A 281 21.91 -19.74 -12.90
C ASP A 281 23.07 -19.34 -13.83
N VAL A 282 23.33 -18.03 -13.94
CA VAL A 282 24.50 -17.51 -14.67
C VAL A 282 25.73 -17.54 -13.74
N VAL A 283 26.82 -18.16 -14.20
CA VAL A 283 28.08 -18.29 -13.46
C VAL A 283 29.23 -17.71 -14.27
N PHE A 284 29.99 -16.79 -13.69
CA PHE A 284 31.18 -16.20 -14.31
C PHE A 284 32.47 -16.67 -13.63
N GLU A 285 33.48 -17.06 -14.41
CA GLU A 285 34.78 -17.53 -13.92
C GLU A 285 35.95 -16.85 -14.65
N GLY A 286 36.99 -16.45 -13.90
CA GLY A 286 38.11 -15.71 -14.45
C GLY A 286 37.70 -14.36 -15.05
N ASP A 287 38.23 -14.03 -16.23
CA ASP A 287 37.98 -12.74 -16.88
C ASP A 287 36.90 -12.86 -17.96
N VAL A 288 35.72 -12.27 -17.72
CA VAL A 288 34.58 -12.33 -18.64
C VAL A 288 34.16 -10.94 -19.10
N THR A 289 33.94 -10.79 -20.41
CA THR A 289 33.36 -9.58 -20.99
C THR A 289 32.08 -9.93 -21.75
N ILE A 290 30.99 -9.22 -21.48
CA ILE A 290 29.74 -9.31 -22.24
C ILE A 290 29.55 -8.01 -23.02
N VAL A 291 29.22 -8.12 -24.30
CA VAL A 291 28.97 -7.00 -25.19
C VAL A 291 27.59 -7.12 -25.80
N ASN A 292 26.80 -6.06 -25.76
CA ASN A 292 25.61 -5.90 -26.55
C ASN A 292 25.61 -4.51 -27.23
N ASN A 293 25.82 -4.48 -28.54
CA ASN A 293 25.76 -3.25 -29.33
C ASN A 293 24.37 -2.97 -29.93
N ALA A 294 23.39 -3.86 -29.71
CA ALA A 294 22.02 -3.64 -30.15
C ALA A 294 21.33 -2.55 -29.30
N LYS A 295 20.29 -1.93 -29.87
CA LYS A 295 19.46 -0.96 -29.14
C LYS A 295 18.60 -1.61 -28.06
N GLU A 296 18.14 -2.83 -28.32
CA GLU A 296 17.33 -3.61 -27.38
C GLU A 296 18.18 -4.33 -26.35
N GLN A 297 17.58 -4.65 -25.21
CA GLN A 297 18.22 -5.50 -24.20
C GLN A 297 18.38 -6.93 -24.74
N LYS A 298 19.54 -7.54 -24.44
CA LYS A 298 19.81 -8.97 -24.69
C LYS A 298 20.07 -9.67 -23.39
N THR A 299 19.67 -10.93 -23.27
CA THR A 299 19.82 -11.67 -22.01
C THR A 299 21.02 -12.60 -22.09
N ILE A 300 21.93 -12.53 -21.12
CA ILE A 300 22.91 -13.60 -20.92
C ILE A 300 22.16 -14.83 -20.37
N LEU A 301 22.20 -15.92 -21.12
CA LEU A 301 21.44 -17.13 -20.81
C LEU A 301 22.08 -17.91 -19.65
N SER A 302 21.32 -18.82 -19.05
CA SER A 302 21.81 -19.71 -18.00
C SER A 302 23.03 -20.51 -18.49
N GLY A 303 24.07 -20.58 -17.66
CA GLY A 303 25.30 -21.25 -18.03
C GLY A 303 26.53 -20.75 -17.31
N ARG A 304 27.64 -21.42 -17.58
CA ARG A 304 28.96 -21.09 -17.04
C ARG A 304 29.83 -20.49 -18.13
N TYR A 305 30.37 -19.30 -17.86
CA TYR A 305 31.18 -18.53 -18.80
C TYR A 305 32.54 -18.26 -18.18
N ALA A 306 33.61 -18.75 -18.81
CA ALA A 306 34.97 -18.67 -18.27
C ALA A 306 35.94 -18.05 -19.27
N ASN A 307 36.73 -17.05 -18.84
CA ASN A 307 37.87 -16.48 -19.59
C ASN A 307 37.56 -16.13 -21.06
N GLN A 308 36.43 -15.47 -21.32
CA GLN A 308 35.97 -15.23 -22.70
C GLN A 308 35.21 -13.91 -22.85
N THR A 309 35.11 -13.45 -24.10
CA THR A 309 34.20 -12.37 -24.49
C THR A 309 32.97 -12.96 -25.19
N ILE A 310 31.78 -12.60 -24.73
CA ILE A 310 30.51 -12.99 -25.34
C ILE A 310 29.87 -11.76 -25.99
N ASP A 311 29.58 -11.84 -27.28
CA ASP A 311 28.86 -10.80 -28.03
C ASP A 311 27.41 -11.24 -28.25
N LEU A 312 26.48 -10.57 -27.57
CA LEU A 312 25.03 -10.82 -27.63
C LEU A 312 24.35 -10.02 -28.75
N THR A 313 25.08 -9.17 -29.48
CA THR A 313 24.49 -8.18 -30.41
C THR A 313 23.51 -8.81 -31.41
N ASN A 314 23.81 -10.02 -31.89
CA ASN A 314 22.99 -10.75 -32.88
C ASN A 314 22.13 -11.87 -32.26
N GLN A 315 22.11 -12.01 -30.92
CA GLN A 315 21.24 -12.98 -30.26
C GLN A 315 19.78 -12.61 -30.52
N VAL A 316 18.89 -13.59 -30.60
CA VAL A 316 17.44 -13.32 -30.57
C VAL A 316 17.06 -12.63 -29.24
N GLY A 317 16.08 -11.74 -29.28
CA GLY A 317 15.63 -10.99 -28.11
C GLY A 317 14.48 -11.66 -27.36
N LEU A 318 13.76 -10.86 -26.58
CA LEU A 318 12.62 -11.34 -25.80
C LEU A 318 11.36 -11.65 -26.65
N GLY A 319 11.34 -11.27 -27.93
CA GLY A 319 10.23 -11.54 -28.83
C GLY A 319 8.91 -10.96 -28.33
N LYS A 320 7.91 -11.82 -28.10
CA LYS A 320 6.59 -11.45 -27.55
C LYS A 320 6.66 -10.82 -26.16
N LEU A 321 7.76 -11.02 -25.42
CA LEU A 321 7.97 -10.45 -24.10
C LEU A 321 8.81 -9.16 -24.14
N ALA A 322 9.13 -8.65 -25.34
CA ALA A 322 9.92 -7.44 -25.50
C ALA A 322 9.22 -6.23 -24.88
N VAL A 323 9.97 -5.47 -24.09
CA VAL A 323 9.48 -4.29 -23.39
C VAL A 323 9.73 -3.06 -24.24
N SER A 324 8.70 -2.24 -24.40
CA SER A 324 8.79 -0.90 -24.99
C SER A 324 8.40 0.14 -23.95
N ALA A 325 9.03 1.31 -24.03
CA ALA A 325 8.62 2.48 -23.26
C ALA A 325 7.82 3.42 -24.18
N VAL A 326 6.63 3.82 -23.72
CA VAL A 326 5.77 4.78 -24.42
C VAL A 326 5.79 6.08 -23.64
N ALA A 327 6.19 7.17 -24.31
CA ALA A 327 6.17 8.50 -23.72
C ALA A 327 4.73 8.92 -23.40
N THR A 328 4.55 9.58 -22.26
CA THR A 328 3.25 10.09 -21.80
C THR A 328 3.48 11.37 -20.99
N THR A 329 2.40 12.03 -20.60
CA THR A 329 2.43 13.17 -19.68
C THR A 329 1.49 12.92 -18.51
N PRO A 330 1.71 13.54 -17.34
CA PRO A 330 0.76 13.48 -16.24
C PRO A 330 -0.65 13.89 -16.69
N ILE A 331 -1.67 13.20 -16.17
CA ILE A 331 -3.07 13.52 -16.43
C ILE A 331 -3.75 13.79 -15.09
N ASP A 332 -4.42 14.94 -14.98
CA ASP A 332 -5.07 15.34 -13.73
C ASP A 332 -6.20 14.38 -13.29
N GLY A 333 -6.47 14.39 -11.99
CA GLY A 333 -7.63 13.70 -11.42
C GLY A 333 -7.44 12.20 -11.14
N GLN A 334 -6.21 11.69 -11.17
CA GLN A 334 -5.88 10.28 -10.87
C GLN A 334 -5.62 9.98 -9.38
N LYS A 335 -6.21 10.74 -8.46
CA LYS A 335 -6.12 10.44 -7.02
C LYS A 335 -7.05 9.27 -6.66
N PRO A 336 -6.56 8.15 -6.12
CA PRO A 336 -7.42 7.09 -5.59
C PRO A 336 -8.28 7.63 -4.44
N GLY A 337 -9.56 7.26 -4.42
CA GLY A 337 -10.45 7.51 -3.29
C GLY A 337 -10.27 6.47 -2.19
N THR A 338 -11.24 6.37 -1.28
CA THR A 338 -11.26 5.37 -0.19
C THR A 338 -11.24 3.92 -0.68
N SER A 339 -11.67 3.66 -1.91
CA SER A 339 -11.79 2.32 -2.50
C SER A 339 -11.47 2.35 -3.99
N GLY A 340 -10.29 2.84 -4.33
CA GLY A 340 -9.77 2.90 -5.72
C GLY A 340 -10.06 4.20 -6.47
N LEU A 341 -9.56 4.29 -7.69
CA LEU A 341 -9.81 5.41 -8.61
C LEU A 341 -11.10 5.12 -9.39
N ARG A 342 -12.06 6.06 -9.37
CA ARG A 342 -13.32 5.98 -10.12
C ARG A 342 -13.51 7.21 -11.00
N LYS A 343 -13.93 6.99 -12.24
CA LYS A 343 -14.25 8.02 -13.24
C LYS A 343 -15.30 7.48 -14.20
N LYS A 344 -15.84 8.38 -15.04
CA LYS A 344 -16.63 7.94 -16.19
C LYS A 344 -15.80 7.01 -17.07
N THR A 345 -16.42 5.95 -17.58
CA THR A 345 -15.80 4.94 -18.45
C THR A 345 -15.02 5.58 -19.60
N LYS A 346 -15.62 6.58 -20.26
CA LYS A 346 -14.97 7.34 -21.34
C LYS A 346 -13.66 8.01 -20.95
N VAL A 347 -13.45 8.36 -19.69
CA VAL A 347 -12.18 8.94 -19.20
C VAL A 347 -11.10 7.86 -19.19
N PHE A 348 -11.39 6.65 -18.72
CA PHE A 348 -10.44 5.54 -18.77
C PHE A 348 -10.08 5.13 -20.19
N MET A 349 -11.01 5.27 -21.12
CA MET A 349 -10.80 5.01 -22.55
C MET A 349 -9.97 6.10 -23.25
N GLN A 350 -9.69 7.24 -22.60
CA GLN A 350 -8.78 8.24 -23.17
C GLN A 350 -7.36 7.68 -23.30
N PRO A 351 -6.60 8.10 -24.33
CA PRO A 351 -5.23 7.66 -24.50
C PRO A 351 -4.42 7.82 -23.21
N ASN A 352 -3.70 6.76 -22.84
CA ASN A 352 -2.79 6.69 -21.70
C ASN A 352 -3.40 6.88 -20.30
N TYR A 353 -4.72 7.12 -20.15
CA TYR A 353 -5.30 7.34 -18.81
C TYR A 353 -5.14 6.11 -17.92
N LEU A 354 -5.62 4.94 -18.39
CA LEU A 354 -5.43 3.67 -17.69
C LEU A 354 -3.93 3.35 -17.51
N ASN A 355 -3.13 3.51 -18.58
CA ASN A 355 -1.71 3.17 -18.57
C ASN A 355 -0.93 3.97 -17.52
N ASN A 356 -1.15 5.28 -17.43
CA ASN A 356 -0.48 6.14 -16.46
C ASN A 356 -0.76 5.69 -15.02
N PHE A 357 -2.02 5.36 -14.72
CA PHE A 357 -2.40 4.91 -13.39
C PHE A 357 -1.80 3.53 -13.04
N VAL A 358 -1.82 2.60 -13.99
CA VAL A 358 -1.25 1.25 -13.82
C VAL A 358 0.28 1.33 -13.66
N GLN A 359 0.96 2.15 -14.46
CA GLN A 359 2.41 2.39 -14.32
C GLN A 359 2.73 3.01 -12.97
N ALA A 360 2.01 4.07 -12.57
CA ALA A 360 2.21 4.72 -11.27
C ALA A 360 2.00 3.75 -10.10
N THR A 361 1.09 2.78 -10.26
CA THR A 361 0.89 1.70 -9.31
C THR A 361 2.10 0.77 -9.25
N PHE A 362 2.60 0.26 -10.38
CA PHE A 362 3.81 -0.57 -10.40
C PHE A 362 5.04 0.17 -9.85
N ASP A 363 5.19 1.46 -10.12
CA ASP A 363 6.30 2.27 -9.63
C ASP A 363 6.28 2.47 -8.11
N ALA A 364 5.10 2.37 -7.49
CA ALA A 364 4.93 2.46 -6.04
C ALA A 364 5.20 1.12 -5.31
N LEU A 365 5.28 0.00 -6.04
CA LEU A 365 5.44 -1.34 -5.48
C LEU A 365 6.91 -1.75 -5.36
N PRO A 366 7.27 -2.58 -4.36
CA PRO A 366 8.63 -3.09 -4.24
C PRO A 366 9.02 -4.00 -5.42
N ALA A 367 10.20 -3.76 -6.00
CA ALA A 367 10.66 -4.52 -7.18
C ALA A 367 10.72 -6.04 -6.95
N LYS A 368 11.09 -6.48 -5.75
CA LYS A 368 11.16 -7.91 -5.40
C LYS A 368 9.81 -8.62 -5.58
N ASP A 369 8.70 -7.94 -5.30
CA ASP A 369 7.37 -8.53 -5.30
C ASP A 369 6.90 -8.74 -6.74
N LEU A 370 7.21 -7.77 -7.62
CA LEU A 370 6.94 -7.86 -9.06
C LEU A 370 7.69 -9.01 -9.74
N LEU A 371 8.89 -9.34 -9.24
CA LEU A 371 9.78 -10.31 -9.87
C LEU A 371 9.58 -11.76 -9.37
N GLN A 372 9.05 -11.94 -8.17
CA GLN A 372 8.94 -13.26 -7.53
C GLN A 372 7.51 -13.65 -7.13
N GLY A 373 6.57 -12.69 -7.09
CA GLY A 373 5.20 -12.95 -6.68
C GLY A 373 4.23 -13.14 -7.85
N THR A 374 2.96 -13.39 -7.49
CA THR A 374 1.85 -13.49 -8.44
C THR A 374 0.98 -12.25 -8.41
N LEU A 375 0.51 -11.78 -9.58
CA LEU A 375 -0.46 -10.68 -9.66
C LEU A 375 -1.86 -11.24 -9.97
N VAL A 376 -2.88 -10.79 -9.24
CA VAL A 376 -4.28 -11.07 -9.60
C VAL A 376 -4.85 -9.92 -10.44
N VAL A 377 -5.56 -10.22 -11.53
CA VAL A 377 -6.20 -9.20 -12.38
C VAL A 377 -7.60 -9.69 -12.77
N SER A 378 -8.64 -9.05 -12.26
CA SER A 378 -10.05 -9.37 -12.57
C SER A 378 -10.97 -8.19 -12.22
N GLY A 379 -12.25 -8.29 -12.51
CA GLY A 379 -13.23 -7.26 -12.23
C GLY A 379 -14.64 -7.78 -12.05
N ASP A 380 -15.60 -6.86 -12.02
CA ASP A 380 -17.02 -7.17 -11.80
C ASP A 380 -17.83 -7.46 -13.08
N GLY A 381 -17.18 -7.45 -14.24
CA GLY A 381 -17.82 -7.69 -15.53
C GLY A 381 -18.39 -6.44 -16.21
N ARG A 382 -18.35 -5.25 -15.59
CA ARG A 382 -18.77 -4.00 -16.24
C ARG A 382 -18.03 -3.71 -17.55
N PHE A 383 -18.64 -2.89 -18.40
CA PHE A 383 -18.06 -2.45 -19.67
C PHE A 383 -16.63 -1.94 -19.49
N TYR A 384 -15.75 -2.21 -20.47
CA TYR A 384 -14.31 -1.93 -20.47
C TYR A 384 -13.42 -2.88 -19.65
N ASN A 385 -13.98 -3.78 -18.83
CA ASN A 385 -13.19 -4.75 -18.06
C ASN A 385 -12.27 -5.61 -18.94
N LYS A 386 -12.82 -6.22 -19.98
CA LYS A 386 -12.08 -7.13 -20.88
C LYS A 386 -10.84 -6.43 -21.46
N GLN A 387 -10.99 -5.19 -21.92
CA GLN A 387 -9.91 -4.39 -22.51
C GLN A 387 -8.88 -3.95 -21.46
N ALA A 388 -9.34 -3.54 -20.28
CA ALA A 388 -8.47 -3.13 -19.19
C ALA A 388 -7.61 -4.32 -18.69
N ILE A 389 -8.19 -5.52 -18.56
CA ILE A 389 -7.47 -6.75 -18.18
C ILE A 389 -6.31 -7.02 -19.16
N GLN A 390 -6.56 -7.03 -20.47
CA GLN A 390 -5.50 -7.26 -21.46
C GLN A 390 -4.39 -6.20 -21.39
N THR A 391 -4.78 -4.94 -21.19
CA THR A 391 -3.81 -3.84 -21.03
C THR A 391 -2.94 -4.03 -19.80
N ILE A 392 -3.55 -4.38 -18.65
CA ILE A 392 -2.84 -4.59 -17.39
C ILE A 392 -1.92 -5.82 -17.49
N ILE A 393 -2.32 -6.91 -18.14
CA ILE A 393 -1.44 -8.07 -18.39
C ILE A 393 -0.18 -7.64 -19.13
N LYS A 394 -0.33 -6.90 -20.24
CA LYS A 394 0.81 -6.43 -21.06
C LYS A 394 1.74 -5.50 -20.28
N MET A 395 1.17 -4.67 -19.41
CA MET A 395 1.96 -3.79 -18.54
C MET A 395 2.63 -4.55 -17.39
N ALA A 396 1.94 -5.51 -16.77
CA ALA A 396 2.49 -6.38 -15.72
C ALA A 396 3.70 -7.16 -16.23
N VAL A 397 3.58 -7.77 -17.42
CA VAL A 397 4.69 -8.46 -18.09
C VAL A 397 5.88 -7.52 -18.31
N ALA A 398 5.60 -6.28 -18.74
CA ALA A 398 6.65 -5.27 -18.95
C ALA A 398 7.28 -4.74 -17.66
N SER A 399 6.53 -4.76 -16.57
CA SER A 399 7.00 -4.44 -15.21
C SER A 399 7.79 -5.59 -14.57
N GLY A 400 7.82 -6.77 -15.19
CA GLY A 400 8.63 -7.91 -14.76
C GLY A 400 7.85 -9.09 -14.17
N VAL A 401 6.52 -8.99 -14.10
CA VAL A 401 5.63 -10.04 -13.56
C VAL A 401 5.65 -11.27 -14.46
N ASP A 402 5.98 -12.43 -13.89
CA ASP A 402 6.04 -13.71 -14.61
C ASP A 402 4.83 -14.61 -14.34
N ARG A 403 4.00 -14.29 -13.34
CA ARG A 403 2.83 -15.08 -13.00
C ARG A 403 1.60 -14.21 -12.74
N ILE A 404 0.50 -14.52 -13.44
CA ILE A 404 -0.77 -13.78 -13.36
C ILE A 404 -1.94 -14.75 -13.15
N TRP A 405 -2.82 -14.41 -12.22
CA TRP A 405 -4.07 -15.11 -11.93
C TRP A 405 -5.28 -14.29 -12.38
N ILE A 406 -6.23 -14.95 -13.04
CA ILE A 406 -7.44 -14.33 -13.58
C ILE A 406 -8.63 -15.26 -13.31
N GLY A 407 -9.71 -14.75 -12.73
CA GLY A 407 -10.95 -15.53 -12.64
C GLY A 407 -11.61 -15.68 -14.00
N GLN A 408 -12.27 -16.81 -14.24
CA GLN A 408 -12.91 -17.11 -15.52
C GLN A 408 -13.81 -15.97 -16.00
N ASN A 409 -13.73 -15.66 -17.30
CA ASN A 409 -14.34 -14.51 -17.98
C ASN A 409 -13.80 -13.13 -17.52
N GLY A 410 -12.70 -13.11 -16.77
CA GLY A 410 -12.18 -11.90 -16.11
C GLY A 410 -12.98 -11.51 -14.86
N LEU A 411 -13.80 -12.41 -14.34
CA LEU A 411 -14.70 -12.16 -13.21
C LEU A 411 -14.06 -12.65 -11.91
N LEU A 412 -13.93 -11.76 -10.93
CA LEU A 412 -13.75 -12.11 -9.52
C LEU A 412 -14.48 -11.07 -8.68
N SER A 413 -15.29 -11.53 -7.72
CA SER A 413 -15.84 -10.63 -6.71
C SER A 413 -14.72 -10.06 -5.83
N THR A 414 -14.90 -8.85 -5.31
CA THR A 414 -13.91 -8.25 -4.39
C THR A 414 -13.62 -9.15 -3.17
N PRO A 415 -14.62 -9.81 -2.54
CA PRO A 415 -14.36 -10.80 -1.50
C PRO A 415 -13.53 -12.00 -1.99
N ALA A 416 -13.82 -12.50 -3.20
CA ALA A 416 -13.08 -13.62 -3.77
C ALA A 416 -11.64 -13.26 -4.11
N VAL A 417 -11.36 -12.04 -4.58
CA VAL A 417 -9.98 -11.55 -4.75
C VAL A 417 -9.23 -11.63 -3.43
N SER A 418 -9.83 -11.14 -2.34
CA SER A 418 -9.23 -11.20 -1.01
C SER A 418 -8.99 -12.64 -0.54
N ALA A 419 -9.95 -13.54 -0.77
CA ALA A 419 -9.79 -14.97 -0.48
C ALA A 419 -8.67 -15.62 -1.30
N VAL A 420 -8.62 -15.37 -2.61
CA VAL A 420 -7.59 -15.91 -3.52
C VAL A 420 -6.18 -15.51 -3.08
N ILE A 421 -5.96 -14.23 -2.76
CA ILE A 421 -4.65 -13.76 -2.27
C ILE A 421 -4.24 -14.50 -0.99
N ARG A 422 -5.19 -14.78 -0.10
CA ARG A 422 -4.94 -15.29 1.25
C ARG A 422 -4.89 -16.80 1.36
N GLU A 423 -5.58 -17.52 0.50
CA GLU A 423 -5.80 -18.97 0.65
C GLU A 423 -5.18 -19.79 -0.51
N ARG A 424 -5.15 -19.24 -1.73
CA ARG A 424 -4.71 -20.00 -2.92
C ARG A 424 -3.23 -20.35 -2.81
N GLU A 425 -2.91 -21.62 -3.08
CA GLU A 425 -1.56 -22.19 -3.01
C GLU A 425 -0.83 -22.00 -1.66
N GLY A 426 -1.57 -22.00 -0.55
CA GLY A 426 -0.99 -21.86 0.80
C GLY A 426 -0.89 -20.40 1.28
N GLY A 427 -1.40 -19.45 0.50
CA GLY A 427 -1.61 -18.07 0.90
C GLY A 427 -0.42 -17.12 0.72
N ALA A 428 -0.72 -15.83 0.52
CA ALA A 428 0.25 -14.73 0.35
C ALA A 428 1.29 -14.94 -0.78
N VAL A 429 1.02 -15.84 -1.72
CA VAL A 429 1.81 -16.01 -2.95
C VAL A 429 1.57 -14.84 -3.91
N ALA A 430 0.35 -14.29 -3.89
CA ALA A 430 0.03 -13.09 -4.64
C ALA A 430 0.47 -11.84 -3.86
N PHE A 431 1.22 -10.95 -4.52
CA PHE A 431 1.68 -9.69 -3.91
C PHE A 431 0.63 -8.59 -3.96
N GLY A 432 -0.43 -8.78 -4.74
CA GLY A 432 -1.53 -7.85 -4.85
C GLY A 432 -2.47 -8.14 -6.01
N ALA A 433 -3.46 -7.27 -6.17
CA ALA A 433 -4.48 -7.41 -7.19
C ALA A 433 -4.94 -6.07 -7.76
N PHE A 434 -5.11 -6.02 -9.08
CA PHE A 434 -5.96 -5.02 -9.71
C PHE A 434 -7.40 -5.54 -9.76
N ILE A 435 -8.31 -4.83 -9.11
CA ILE A 435 -9.75 -5.14 -9.12
C ILE A 435 -10.46 -4.06 -9.92
N LEU A 436 -11.01 -4.45 -11.06
CA LEU A 436 -11.62 -3.53 -12.02
C LEU A 436 -13.12 -3.42 -11.76
N THR A 437 -13.46 -2.45 -10.92
CA THR A 437 -14.81 -2.23 -10.42
C THR A 437 -14.98 -0.80 -9.91
N ALA A 438 -16.16 -0.24 -10.10
CA ALA A 438 -16.63 0.94 -9.37
C ALA A 438 -17.69 0.59 -8.30
N SER A 439 -17.75 -0.67 -7.86
CA SER A 439 -18.68 -1.18 -6.84
C SER A 439 -20.13 -0.86 -7.23
N HIS A 440 -20.89 -0.23 -6.35
CA HIS A 440 -22.29 0.13 -6.58
C HIS A 440 -22.56 1.02 -7.80
N ASN A 441 -21.60 1.84 -8.24
CA ASN A 441 -21.78 2.77 -9.37
C ASN A 441 -22.25 2.05 -10.65
N PRO A 442 -23.09 2.71 -11.50
CA PRO A 442 -23.66 2.08 -12.68
C PRO A 442 -22.56 1.70 -13.70
N GLY A 443 -22.82 0.65 -14.48
CA GLY A 443 -21.93 0.14 -15.51
C GLY A 443 -22.38 0.56 -16.91
N GLY A 444 -21.47 0.54 -17.87
CA GLY A 444 -21.74 0.88 -19.27
C GLY A 444 -20.80 1.94 -19.84
N ILE A 445 -20.94 2.18 -21.13
CA ILE A 445 -20.06 3.10 -21.88
C ILE A 445 -20.19 4.56 -21.44
N ASP A 446 -21.40 4.98 -21.06
CA ASP A 446 -21.70 6.35 -20.60
C ASP A 446 -21.63 6.51 -19.07
N GLU A 447 -21.39 5.39 -18.37
CA GLU A 447 -21.41 5.33 -16.91
C GLU A 447 -20.01 5.26 -16.31
N ASP A 448 -19.83 4.53 -15.21
CA ASP A 448 -18.64 4.60 -14.39
C ASP A 448 -17.78 3.33 -14.49
N PHE A 449 -16.47 3.56 -14.53
CA PHE A 449 -15.45 2.51 -14.41
C PHE A 449 -14.56 2.81 -13.20
N GLY A 450 -13.93 1.78 -12.66
CA GLY A 450 -13.03 1.94 -11.53
C GLY A 450 -11.91 0.91 -11.51
N ILE A 451 -10.84 1.27 -10.84
CA ILE A 451 -9.68 0.42 -10.61
C ILE A 451 -9.25 0.54 -9.15
N LYS A 452 -9.37 -0.56 -8.42
CA LYS A 452 -8.86 -0.74 -7.06
C LYS A 452 -7.52 -1.49 -7.11
N TYR A 453 -6.70 -1.27 -6.08
CA TYR A 453 -5.51 -2.08 -5.84
C TYR A 453 -5.57 -2.66 -4.41
N ASN A 454 -5.46 -3.99 -4.31
CA ASN A 454 -5.35 -4.70 -3.04
C ASN A 454 -3.92 -5.23 -2.85
N CYS A 455 -3.47 -5.27 -1.60
CA CYS A 455 -2.14 -5.69 -1.18
C CYS A 455 -2.06 -7.19 -0.85
N GLU A 456 -0.87 -7.66 -0.46
CA GLU A 456 -0.54 -9.04 -0.12
C GLU A 456 -1.32 -9.63 1.06
N ASN A 457 -1.89 -8.78 1.94
CA ASN A 457 -2.78 -9.24 3.01
C ASN A 457 -4.21 -9.54 2.52
N GLY A 458 -4.51 -9.20 1.25
CA GLY A 458 -5.80 -9.34 0.59
C GLY A 458 -6.70 -8.10 0.69
N GLY A 459 -6.27 -7.03 1.37
CA GLY A 459 -7.08 -5.84 1.64
C GLY A 459 -6.73 -4.64 0.75
N PRO A 460 -7.54 -3.57 0.78
CA PRO A 460 -7.27 -2.34 0.03
C PRO A 460 -5.89 -1.74 0.35
N ALA A 461 -5.28 -1.10 -0.64
CA ALA A 461 -4.05 -0.33 -0.47
C ALA A 461 -4.15 0.66 0.71
N PRO A 462 -3.16 0.68 1.63
CA PRO A 462 -3.13 1.64 2.72
C PRO A 462 -2.85 3.06 2.22
N GLU A 463 -3.11 4.08 3.05
CA GLU A 463 -2.97 5.50 2.66
C GLU A 463 -1.61 5.83 2.08
N LYS A 464 -0.55 5.37 2.75
CA LYS A 464 0.83 5.55 2.30
C LYS A 464 1.05 5.07 0.87
N LEU A 465 0.48 3.92 0.51
CA LEU A 465 0.61 3.39 -0.85
C LEU A 465 -0.24 4.20 -1.83
N THR A 466 -1.50 4.53 -1.49
CA THR A 466 -2.34 5.33 -2.39
C THR A 466 -1.79 6.74 -2.65
N ASP A 467 -1.12 7.35 -1.66
CA ASP A 467 -0.47 8.64 -1.79
C ASP A 467 0.78 8.57 -2.67
N GLU A 468 1.55 7.48 -2.57
CA GLU A 468 2.69 7.22 -3.45
C GLU A 468 2.23 7.00 -4.90
N ILE A 469 1.17 6.21 -5.11
CA ILE A 469 0.55 6.03 -6.43
C ILE A 469 0.14 7.39 -6.99
N PHE A 470 -0.57 8.20 -6.20
CA PHE A 470 -0.98 9.53 -6.64
C PHE A 470 0.21 10.45 -6.91
N HIS A 471 1.26 10.41 -6.11
CA HIS A 471 2.50 11.14 -6.38
C HIS A 471 3.07 10.76 -7.75
N ASN A 472 3.19 9.46 -8.02
CA ASN A 472 3.70 8.93 -9.29
C ASN A 472 2.85 9.36 -10.49
N THR A 473 1.51 9.40 -10.37
CA THR A 473 0.64 9.88 -11.47
C THR A 473 0.92 11.34 -11.88
N LYS A 474 1.41 12.17 -10.94
CA LYS A 474 1.72 13.59 -11.18
C LYS A 474 3.08 13.82 -11.84
N ILE A 475 3.96 12.82 -11.83
CA ILE A 475 5.32 12.92 -12.36
C ILE A 475 5.61 11.91 -13.49
N VAL A 476 4.64 11.07 -13.85
CA VAL A 476 4.80 10.05 -14.88
C VAL A 476 5.11 10.68 -16.25
N SER A 477 6.19 10.22 -16.87
CA SER A 477 6.67 10.70 -18.19
C SER A 477 6.75 9.59 -19.24
N SER A 478 6.68 8.33 -18.82
CA SER A 478 6.55 7.17 -19.70
C SER A 478 5.90 5.99 -18.96
N TYR A 479 5.36 5.04 -19.71
CA TYR A 479 4.96 3.73 -19.18
C TYR A 479 5.59 2.60 -19.99
N LYS A 480 5.73 1.43 -19.36
CA LYS A 480 6.27 0.22 -19.97
C LYS A 480 5.14 -0.69 -20.44
N ILE A 481 5.30 -1.29 -21.63
CA ILE A 481 4.33 -2.24 -22.17
C ILE A 481 5.00 -3.30 -23.05
N ALA A 482 4.55 -4.54 -22.91
CA ALA A 482 4.90 -5.66 -23.79
C ALA A 482 3.84 -5.77 -24.88
N ALA A 483 3.87 -4.85 -25.86
CA ALA A 483 2.81 -4.68 -26.84
C ALA A 483 2.55 -5.93 -27.71
N ALA A 484 3.59 -6.74 -27.94
CA ALA A 484 3.54 -7.98 -28.69
C ALA A 484 3.09 -9.21 -27.87
N PHE A 485 2.88 -9.06 -26.56
CA PHE A 485 2.35 -10.12 -25.72
C PHE A 485 0.92 -10.44 -26.19
N PRO A 486 0.59 -11.72 -26.45
CA PRO A 486 -0.72 -12.08 -27.00
C PRO A 486 -1.83 -11.81 -25.99
N ASP A 487 -3.01 -11.46 -26.50
CA ASP A 487 -4.19 -11.42 -25.64
C ASP A 487 -4.50 -12.82 -25.11
N VAL A 488 -4.90 -12.90 -23.85
CA VAL A 488 -5.24 -14.16 -23.18
C VAL A 488 -6.74 -14.37 -23.29
N ASP A 489 -7.16 -15.56 -23.71
CA ASP A 489 -8.57 -15.96 -23.65
C ASP A 489 -8.97 -16.22 -22.19
N VAL A 490 -9.59 -15.22 -21.57
CA VAL A 490 -10.03 -15.29 -20.18
C VAL A 490 -11.25 -16.18 -19.97
N SER A 491 -11.91 -16.67 -21.02
CA SER A 491 -13.11 -17.52 -20.90
C SER A 491 -12.81 -18.99 -20.62
N VAL A 492 -11.58 -19.44 -20.89
CA VAL A 492 -11.18 -20.85 -20.80
C VAL A 492 -10.26 -21.05 -19.59
N VAL A 493 -10.69 -21.89 -18.64
CA VAL A 493 -9.86 -22.30 -17.50
C VAL A 493 -8.62 -23.06 -17.98
N GLY A 494 -7.45 -22.68 -17.48
CA GLY A 494 -6.17 -23.29 -17.85
C GLY A 494 -4.97 -22.36 -17.71
N LYS A 495 -3.79 -22.89 -18.04
CA LYS A 495 -2.52 -22.16 -18.00
C LYS A 495 -2.04 -21.85 -19.41
N THR A 496 -1.79 -20.57 -19.69
CA THR A 496 -1.15 -20.10 -20.92
C THR A 496 0.28 -19.68 -20.59
N ALA A 497 1.26 -20.40 -21.16
CA ALA A 497 2.68 -20.07 -21.00
C ALA A 497 3.21 -19.38 -22.27
N VAL A 498 3.75 -18.17 -22.13
CA VAL A 498 4.40 -17.42 -23.20
C VAL A 498 5.90 -17.35 -22.89
N LYS A 499 6.71 -17.96 -23.76
CA LYS A 499 8.17 -17.95 -23.66
C LYS A 499 8.76 -16.83 -24.50
N SER A 500 9.87 -16.26 -24.05
CA SER A 500 10.70 -15.40 -24.90
C SER A 500 11.36 -16.21 -26.02
N ASP A 501 11.67 -15.56 -27.14
CA ASP A 501 12.31 -16.21 -28.29
C ASP A 501 13.73 -16.69 -27.96
N ASP A 502 14.42 -16.02 -27.03
CA ASP A 502 15.73 -16.44 -26.50
C ASP A 502 15.66 -17.53 -25.41
N GLY A 503 14.46 -17.93 -24.98
CA GLY A 503 14.25 -18.94 -23.94
C GLY A 503 14.58 -18.50 -22.50
N SER A 504 14.99 -17.25 -22.29
CA SER A 504 15.41 -16.74 -20.97
C SER A 504 14.27 -16.47 -19.98
N ARG A 505 13.04 -16.33 -20.48
CA ARG A 505 11.88 -15.91 -19.67
C ARG A 505 10.62 -16.68 -20.08
N THR A 506 9.84 -17.09 -19.10
CA THR A 506 8.50 -17.64 -19.30
C THR A 506 7.51 -16.88 -18.43
N VAL A 507 6.45 -16.35 -19.04
CA VAL A 507 5.30 -15.78 -18.32
C VAL A 507 4.17 -16.80 -18.34
N VAL A 508 3.54 -17.04 -17.19
CA VAL A 508 2.39 -17.92 -17.05
C VAL A 508 1.17 -17.10 -16.63
N VAL A 509 0.13 -17.13 -17.46
CA VAL A 509 -1.20 -16.60 -17.11
C VAL A 509 -2.12 -17.78 -16.87
N GLU A 510 -2.73 -17.84 -15.69
CA GLU A 510 -3.62 -18.90 -15.26
C GLU A 510 -5.03 -18.34 -15.07
N VAL A 511 -5.96 -18.89 -15.84
CA VAL A 511 -7.40 -18.65 -15.73
C VAL A 511 -8.00 -19.78 -14.89
N PHE A 512 -8.78 -19.47 -13.87
CA PHE A 512 -9.33 -20.44 -12.91
C PHE A 512 -10.81 -20.20 -12.60
N ASP A 513 -11.49 -21.18 -11.99
CA ASP A 513 -12.89 -21.04 -11.56
C ASP A 513 -12.99 -19.94 -10.48
N ALA A 514 -13.69 -18.85 -10.82
CA ALA A 514 -13.82 -17.66 -9.98
C ALA A 514 -14.43 -17.93 -8.61
N ALA A 515 -15.25 -18.99 -8.46
CA ALA A 515 -15.96 -19.30 -7.22
C ALA A 515 -15.21 -20.27 -6.30
N GLU A 516 -14.24 -21.03 -6.82
CA GLU A 516 -13.62 -22.17 -6.13
C GLU A 516 -13.06 -21.81 -4.75
N ASP A 517 -12.09 -20.89 -4.71
CA ASP A 517 -11.37 -20.52 -3.48
C ASP A 517 -12.31 -19.87 -2.44
N HIS A 518 -13.20 -18.98 -2.89
CA HIS A 518 -14.13 -18.28 -2.01
C HIS A 518 -15.18 -19.21 -1.41
N VAL A 519 -15.79 -20.09 -2.21
CA VAL A 519 -16.79 -21.04 -1.72
C VAL A 519 -16.17 -22.06 -0.78
N HIS A 520 -14.94 -22.52 -1.06
CA HIS A 520 -14.20 -23.37 -0.14
C HIS A 520 -13.98 -22.67 1.21
N LEU A 521 -13.56 -21.40 1.20
CA LEU A 521 -13.42 -20.61 2.42
C LEU A 521 -14.75 -20.48 3.17
N LEU A 522 -15.86 -20.16 2.50
CA LEU A 522 -17.19 -20.05 3.12
C LEU A 522 -17.64 -21.36 3.78
N LYS A 523 -17.39 -22.52 3.16
CA LYS A 523 -17.68 -23.85 3.73
C LYS A 523 -16.87 -24.15 4.99
N SER A 524 -15.70 -23.55 5.15
CA SER A 524 -14.91 -23.66 6.39
C SER A 524 -15.48 -22.82 7.54
N ILE A 525 -16.26 -21.78 7.22
CA ILE A 525 -16.79 -20.79 8.16
C ILE A 525 -18.16 -21.19 8.70
N PHE A 526 -19.07 -21.60 7.80
CA PHE A 526 -20.49 -21.80 8.07
C PHE A 526 -20.89 -23.29 8.12
N ASP A 527 -22.03 -23.56 8.76
CA ASP A 527 -22.67 -24.87 8.71
C ASP A 527 -23.66 -24.94 7.55
N PHE A 528 -23.16 -25.38 6.38
CA PHE A 528 -23.98 -25.51 5.18
C PHE A 528 -25.11 -26.53 5.36
N GLY A 529 -24.94 -27.53 6.24
CA GLY A 529 -25.98 -28.52 6.54
C GLY A 529 -27.18 -27.90 7.23
N ALA A 530 -26.94 -27.05 8.24
CA ALA A 530 -28.00 -26.33 8.94
C ALA A 530 -28.74 -25.35 8.01
N ILE A 531 -28.02 -24.61 7.16
CA ILE A 531 -28.62 -23.69 6.19
C ILE A 531 -29.46 -24.46 5.15
N LYS A 532 -28.94 -25.59 4.65
CA LYS A 532 -29.68 -26.46 3.73
C LYS A 532 -30.96 -27.00 4.34
N ALA A 533 -30.94 -27.38 5.62
CA ALA A 533 -32.13 -27.81 6.34
C ALA A 533 -33.18 -26.70 6.50
N LEU A 534 -32.74 -25.44 6.70
CA LEU A 534 -33.62 -24.28 6.70
C LEU A 534 -34.28 -24.07 5.34
N LEU A 535 -33.50 -24.10 4.26
CA LEU A 535 -33.99 -23.89 2.88
C LEU A 535 -34.92 -25.00 2.40
N ALA A 536 -34.87 -26.18 3.02
CA ALA A 536 -35.74 -27.31 2.71
C ALA A 536 -37.10 -27.27 3.45
N ARG A 537 -37.36 -26.28 4.31
CA ARG A 537 -38.65 -26.13 4.99
C ARG A 537 -39.71 -25.64 4.02
N ASP A 538 -40.89 -26.26 4.06
CA ASP A 538 -42.03 -25.86 3.20
C ASP A 538 -42.53 -24.44 3.49
N ASP A 539 -42.32 -23.93 4.70
CA ASP A 539 -42.70 -22.59 5.15
C ASP A 539 -41.58 -21.54 5.03
N PHE A 540 -40.44 -21.88 4.40
CA PHE A 540 -39.33 -20.96 4.19
C PHE A 540 -39.02 -20.77 2.71
N SER A 541 -39.25 -19.54 2.21
CA SER A 541 -38.94 -19.14 0.85
C SER A 541 -37.85 -18.07 0.82
N PHE A 542 -36.97 -18.17 -0.18
CA PHE A 542 -35.73 -17.40 -0.30
C PHE A 542 -35.62 -16.77 -1.70
N VAL A 543 -35.21 -15.50 -1.75
CA VAL A 543 -34.87 -14.79 -2.99
C VAL A 543 -33.54 -14.04 -2.82
N TYR A 544 -32.68 -14.11 -3.83
CA TYR A 544 -31.39 -13.41 -3.87
C TYR A 544 -31.21 -12.66 -5.19
N ASP A 545 -31.03 -11.35 -5.10
CA ASP A 545 -30.79 -10.46 -6.23
C ASP A 545 -29.29 -10.22 -6.42
N CYS A 546 -28.74 -10.72 -7.52
CA CYS A 546 -27.33 -10.49 -7.85
C CYS A 546 -27.10 -9.17 -8.58
N MET A 547 -28.17 -8.40 -8.86
CA MET A 547 -28.16 -7.12 -9.55
C MET A 547 -27.33 -7.13 -10.84
N SER A 548 -27.35 -8.24 -11.58
CA SER A 548 -26.61 -8.47 -12.82
C SER A 548 -25.10 -8.24 -12.67
N GLY A 549 -24.57 -8.28 -11.45
CA GLY A 549 -23.17 -8.07 -11.12
C GLY A 549 -22.38 -9.37 -11.03
N VAL A 550 -21.17 -9.29 -10.50
CA VAL A 550 -20.21 -10.40 -10.44
C VAL A 550 -20.66 -11.58 -9.58
N GLN A 551 -21.65 -11.37 -8.73
CA GLN A 551 -22.11 -12.35 -7.75
C GLN A 551 -22.84 -13.54 -8.37
N GLY A 552 -23.39 -13.41 -9.59
CA GLY A 552 -24.20 -14.44 -10.25
C GLY A 552 -23.62 -15.87 -10.19
N PRO A 553 -22.37 -16.09 -10.68
CA PRO A 553 -21.71 -17.40 -10.59
C PRO A 553 -21.53 -17.91 -9.15
N TYR A 554 -21.23 -17.02 -8.19
CA TYR A 554 -21.08 -17.36 -6.77
C TYR A 554 -22.42 -17.76 -6.14
N ALA A 555 -23.49 -17.01 -6.42
CA ALA A 555 -24.83 -17.30 -5.94
C ALA A 555 -25.35 -18.65 -6.47
N HIS A 556 -25.09 -18.96 -7.74
CA HIS A 556 -25.44 -20.26 -8.30
C HIS A 556 -24.67 -21.39 -7.60
N ARG A 557 -23.34 -21.24 -7.42
CA ARG A 557 -22.52 -22.25 -6.73
C ARG A 557 -22.95 -22.44 -5.27
N VAL A 558 -23.16 -21.37 -4.53
CA VAL A 558 -23.50 -21.43 -3.10
C VAL A 558 -24.93 -21.88 -2.88
N PHE A 559 -25.91 -21.18 -3.45
CA PHE A 559 -27.32 -21.41 -3.11
C PHE A 559 -27.91 -22.60 -3.86
N VAL A 560 -27.60 -22.78 -5.14
CA VAL A 560 -28.18 -23.87 -5.95
C VAL A 560 -27.38 -25.15 -5.79
N ASP A 561 -26.09 -25.14 -6.14
CA ASP A 561 -25.30 -26.38 -6.21
C ASP A 561 -25.03 -26.97 -4.81
N GLU A 562 -24.60 -26.13 -3.86
CA GLU A 562 -24.20 -26.58 -2.51
C GLU A 562 -25.40 -26.68 -1.55
N LEU A 563 -26.23 -25.64 -1.50
CA LEU A 563 -27.33 -25.54 -0.53
C LEU A 563 -28.69 -26.08 -1.04
N GLY A 564 -28.84 -26.32 -2.35
CA GLY A 564 -30.04 -26.95 -2.91
C GLY A 564 -31.27 -26.04 -3.05
N ALA A 565 -31.08 -24.71 -3.06
CA ALA A 565 -32.14 -23.77 -3.39
C ALA A 565 -32.57 -23.91 -4.86
N SER A 566 -33.80 -23.50 -5.16
CA SER A 566 -34.27 -23.43 -6.55
C SER A 566 -33.47 -22.39 -7.34
N PRO A 567 -33.06 -22.66 -8.59
CA PRO A 567 -32.49 -21.63 -9.47
C PRO A 567 -33.41 -20.40 -9.62
N ALA A 568 -34.72 -20.58 -9.49
CA ALA A 568 -35.70 -19.49 -9.54
C ALA A 568 -35.66 -18.57 -8.31
N SER A 569 -34.95 -18.94 -7.25
CA SER A 569 -34.66 -18.07 -6.11
C SER A 569 -33.60 -17.01 -6.44
N LEU A 570 -32.87 -17.15 -7.54
CA LEU A 570 -31.88 -16.18 -7.96
C LEU A 570 -32.47 -15.28 -9.04
N ILE A 571 -32.43 -13.97 -8.83
CA ILE A 571 -32.82 -12.97 -9.83
C ILE A 571 -31.60 -12.16 -10.25
N ASN A 572 -31.61 -11.69 -11.50
CA ASN A 572 -30.51 -10.94 -12.10
C ASN A 572 -29.14 -11.63 -11.94
N ALA A 573 -29.10 -12.96 -11.99
CA ALA A 573 -27.91 -13.77 -11.66
C ALA A 573 -26.91 -13.97 -12.83
N ILE A 574 -27.05 -13.20 -13.90
CA ILE A 574 -26.14 -13.22 -15.05
C ILE A 574 -25.37 -11.89 -15.05
N PRO A 575 -24.02 -11.91 -14.95
CA PRO A 575 -23.22 -10.68 -15.05
C PRO A 575 -23.41 -9.99 -16.41
N LEU A 576 -23.72 -8.70 -16.41
CA LEU A 576 -23.90 -7.88 -17.62
C LEU A 576 -23.00 -6.64 -17.58
N GLU A 577 -22.50 -6.21 -18.74
CA GLU A 577 -21.54 -5.09 -18.85
C GLU A 577 -22.13 -3.73 -18.40
N ASP A 578 -23.46 -3.58 -18.47
CA ASP A 578 -24.23 -2.42 -18.03
C ASP A 578 -25.13 -2.74 -16.82
N PHE A 579 -24.91 -3.90 -16.18
CA PHE A 579 -25.77 -4.46 -15.13
C PHE A 579 -27.25 -4.59 -15.53
N GLY A 580 -27.60 -4.63 -16.82
CA GLY A 580 -29.00 -4.63 -17.26
C GLY A 580 -29.65 -3.24 -17.24
N GLY A 581 -28.84 -2.18 -17.25
CA GLY A 581 -29.27 -0.79 -17.30
C GLY A 581 -29.71 -0.20 -15.96
N HIS A 582 -29.46 -0.91 -14.85
CA HIS A 582 -29.80 -0.46 -13.50
C HIS A 582 -28.55 -0.23 -12.64
N HIS A 583 -28.76 0.42 -11.50
CA HIS A 583 -27.70 0.72 -10.54
C HIS A 583 -27.54 -0.46 -9.61
N ALA A 584 -26.39 -1.16 -9.67
CA ALA A 584 -26.10 -2.32 -8.82
C ALA A 584 -25.75 -1.89 -7.38
N ASP A 585 -26.67 -1.20 -6.71
CA ASP A 585 -26.54 -0.69 -5.34
C ASP A 585 -27.67 -1.28 -4.46
N PRO A 586 -27.35 -2.16 -3.49
CA PRO A 586 -28.36 -2.89 -2.74
C PRO A 586 -28.96 -2.00 -1.66
N ASN A 587 -29.92 -1.16 -2.03
CA ASN A 587 -30.70 -0.34 -1.10
C ASN A 587 -32.17 -0.27 -1.53
N LEU A 588 -33.01 0.31 -0.66
CA LEU A 588 -34.45 0.37 -0.89
C LEU A 588 -34.86 1.19 -2.12
N THR A 589 -33.97 2.03 -2.62
CA THR A 589 -34.18 2.82 -3.84
C THR A 589 -33.84 2.01 -5.08
N TYR A 590 -32.68 1.38 -5.19
CA TYR A 590 -32.28 0.75 -6.47
C TYR A 590 -32.68 -0.73 -6.60
N ALA A 591 -32.83 -1.46 -5.50
CA ALA A 591 -33.25 -2.87 -5.53
C ALA A 591 -34.80 -3.01 -5.60
N HIS A 592 -35.44 -2.26 -6.51
CA HIS A 592 -36.90 -2.14 -6.63
C HIS A 592 -37.62 -3.47 -6.82
N GLU A 593 -37.07 -4.37 -7.63
CA GLU A 593 -37.69 -5.68 -7.88
C GLU A 593 -37.72 -6.51 -6.59
N LEU A 594 -36.60 -6.58 -5.89
CA LEU A 594 -36.50 -7.30 -4.62
C LEU A 594 -37.39 -6.69 -3.54
N THR A 595 -37.39 -5.35 -3.37
CA THR A 595 -38.23 -4.70 -2.36
C THR A 595 -39.72 -4.89 -2.63
N HIS A 596 -40.14 -4.86 -3.90
CA HIS A 596 -41.51 -5.17 -4.29
C HIS A 596 -41.90 -6.62 -3.95
N LEU A 597 -41.04 -7.58 -4.27
CA LEU A 597 -41.26 -9.01 -3.94
C LEU A 597 -41.37 -9.24 -2.43
N LEU A 598 -40.56 -8.54 -1.64
CA LEU A 598 -40.55 -8.64 -0.18
C LEU A 598 -41.59 -7.74 0.50
N GLY A 599 -42.35 -6.96 -0.28
CA GLY A 599 -43.42 -6.11 0.23
C GLY A 599 -42.95 -4.97 1.12
N VAL A 600 -41.89 -4.28 0.70
CA VAL A 600 -41.33 -3.10 1.38
C VAL A 600 -41.24 -1.95 0.37
N ASP A 601 -41.62 -0.73 0.77
CA ASP A 601 -41.46 0.45 -0.07
C ASP A 601 -40.07 1.11 0.09
N ALA A 602 -39.82 2.18 -0.68
CA ALA A 602 -38.56 2.93 -0.64
C ALA A 602 -38.26 3.60 0.73
N LYS A 603 -39.22 3.62 1.66
CA LYS A 603 -39.08 4.16 3.03
C LYS A 603 -38.96 3.06 4.08
N GLY A 604 -38.91 1.80 3.68
CA GLY A 604 -38.82 0.66 4.59
C GLY A 604 -40.16 0.29 5.23
N VAL A 605 -41.28 0.78 4.69
CA VAL A 605 -42.62 0.52 5.23
C VAL A 605 -43.24 -0.69 4.55
N ALA A 606 -43.93 -1.52 5.35
CA ALA A 606 -44.63 -2.70 4.87
C ALA A 606 -45.73 -2.35 3.84
N VAL A 607 -45.70 -3.04 2.71
CA VAL A 607 -46.70 -2.95 1.64
C VAL A 607 -47.43 -4.28 1.50
N TYR A 608 -48.73 -4.21 1.25
CA TYR A 608 -49.62 -5.37 1.10
C TYR A 608 -50.17 -5.43 -0.33
N GLY A 609 -50.60 -6.63 -0.76
CA GLY A 609 -51.22 -6.84 -2.08
C GLY A 609 -50.31 -7.45 -3.15
N GLN A 610 -49.22 -8.11 -2.75
CA GLN A 610 -48.36 -8.86 -3.67
C GLN A 610 -49.15 -9.98 -4.38
N ALA A 611 -48.90 -10.18 -5.67
CA ALA A 611 -49.58 -11.20 -6.48
C ALA A 611 -49.16 -12.65 -6.15
N LYS A 612 -47.98 -12.81 -5.54
CA LYS A 612 -47.44 -14.08 -5.06
C LYS A 612 -47.22 -13.99 -3.56
N GLU A 613 -47.03 -15.15 -2.94
CA GLU A 613 -46.62 -15.23 -1.53
C GLU A 613 -45.29 -14.49 -1.33
N VAL A 614 -45.24 -13.67 -0.28
CA VAL A 614 -44.06 -12.84 0.03
C VAL A 614 -42.97 -13.74 0.59
N PRO A 615 -41.75 -13.72 0.02
CA PRO A 615 -40.65 -14.55 0.52
C PRO A 615 -40.35 -14.33 2.01
N ALA A 616 -39.93 -15.38 2.71
CA ALA A 616 -39.54 -15.30 4.12
C ALA A 616 -38.23 -14.51 4.32
N PHE A 617 -37.30 -14.62 3.35
CA PHE A 617 -36.01 -13.94 3.35
C PHE A 617 -35.64 -13.45 1.94
N GLY A 618 -35.13 -12.23 1.86
CA GLY A 618 -34.59 -11.62 0.65
C GLY A 618 -33.23 -10.98 0.90
N ALA A 619 -32.32 -11.04 -0.07
CA ALA A 619 -31.09 -10.27 -0.01
C ALA A 619 -30.62 -9.81 -1.40
N ALA A 620 -29.84 -8.72 -1.43
CA ALA A 620 -29.19 -8.19 -2.65
C ALA A 620 -27.72 -7.88 -2.38
N CYS A 621 -26.89 -7.84 -3.42
CA CYS A 621 -25.50 -7.38 -3.36
C CYS A 621 -25.20 -6.28 -4.39
N ASP A 622 -24.08 -5.58 -4.25
CA ASP A 622 -23.63 -4.60 -5.24
C ASP A 622 -22.80 -5.23 -6.38
N GLY A 623 -22.36 -4.40 -7.32
CA GLY A 623 -21.66 -4.82 -8.54
C GLY A 623 -20.46 -5.75 -8.31
N ASP A 624 -19.63 -5.48 -7.30
CA ASP A 624 -18.47 -6.32 -6.91
C ASP A 624 -18.70 -7.20 -5.67
N ALA A 625 -19.95 -7.29 -5.21
CA ALA A 625 -20.44 -8.17 -4.15
C ALA A 625 -19.82 -7.96 -2.76
N ASP A 626 -19.26 -6.79 -2.49
CA ASP A 626 -18.74 -6.44 -1.17
C ASP A 626 -19.84 -5.87 -0.24
N ARG A 627 -21.03 -5.56 -0.78
CA ARG A 627 -22.20 -5.09 -0.02
C ARG A 627 -23.34 -6.09 0.04
N ASN A 628 -24.22 -5.90 1.02
CA ASN A 628 -25.44 -6.68 1.21
C ASN A 628 -26.61 -5.85 1.75
N MET A 629 -27.80 -6.05 1.19
CA MET A 629 -29.08 -5.67 1.81
C MET A 629 -29.79 -6.91 2.30
N ILE A 630 -30.42 -6.82 3.47
CA ILE A 630 -31.16 -7.93 4.10
C ILE A 630 -32.62 -7.50 4.31
N LEU A 631 -33.54 -8.34 3.83
CA LEU A 631 -34.98 -8.16 3.95
C LEU A 631 -35.63 -9.41 4.57
N GLY A 632 -36.53 -9.18 5.51
CA GLY A 632 -37.55 -10.16 5.90
C GLY A 632 -38.85 -9.91 5.13
N SER A 633 -39.81 -10.82 5.27
CA SER A 633 -41.17 -10.60 4.77
C SER A 633 -41.74 -9.29 5.32
N ARG A 634 -41.90 -8.29 4.45
CA ARG A 634 -42.38 -6.93 4.76
C ARG A 634 -41.55 -6.18 5.79
N PHE A 635 -40.26 -6.49 5.90
CA PHE A 635 -39.39 -5.96 6.93
C PHE A 635 -38.01 -5.61 6.40
N PHE A 636 -37.60 -4.35 6.57
CA PHE A 636 -36.24 -3.91 6.25
C PHE A 636 -35.32 -4.02 7.46
N VAL A 637 -34.18 -4.69 7.30
CA VAL A 637 -33.11 -4.71 8.30
C VAL A 637 -32.11 -3.60 7.94
N THR A 638 -32.00 -2.59 8.80
CA THR A 638 -30.98 -1.54 8.58
C THR A 638 -29.57 -2.18 8.61
N PRO A 639 -28.60 -1.72 7.81
CA PRO A 639 -27.25 -2.29 7.82
C PRO A 639 -26.57 -2.23 9.20
N SER A 640 -26.89 -1.19 9.98
CA SER A 640 -26.36 -1.03 11.33
C SER A 640 -26.97 -2.05 12.31
N ASP A 641 -28.28 -2.32 12.24
CA ASP A 641 -28.91 -3.41 13.00
C ASP A 641 -28.41 -4.78 12.52
N SER A 642 -28.19 -4.96 11.21
CA SER A 642 -27.64 -6.20 10.64
C SER A 642 -26.30 -6.57 11.29
N LEU A 643 -25.37 -5.61 11.37
CA LEU A 643 -24.09 -5.78 12.07
C LEU A 643 -24.29 -6.17 13.54
N ALA A 644 -25.16 -5.47 14.27
CA ALA A 644 -25.41 -5.73 15.69
C ALA A 644 -26.03 -7.11 15.94
N VAL A 645 -27.00 -7.52 15.11
CA VAL A 645 -27.65 -8.83 15.20
C VAL A 645 -26.67 -9.95 14.89
N ILE A 646 -25.83 -9.80 13.85
CA ILE A 646 -24.79 -10.78 13.53
C ILE A 646 -23.79 -10.90 14.69
N ALA A 647 -23.31 -9.79 15.24
CA ALA A 647 -22.40 -9.80 16.38
C ALA A 647 -23.00 -10.49 17.62
N ALA A 648 -24.27 -10.18 17.94
CA ALA A 648 -24.97 -10.75 19.10
C ALA A 648 -25.20 -12.27 18.97
N ASN A 649 -25.22 -12.80 17.75
CA ASN A 649 -25.44 -14.21 17.46
C ASN A 649 -24.18 -14.92 16.91
N ALA A 650 -23.00 -14.30 16.95
CA ALA A 650 -21.78 -14.83 16.31
C ALA A 650 -21.46 -16.29 16.69
N ASN A 651 -21.78 -16.70 17.92
CA ASN A 651 -21.53 -18.07 18.42
C ASN A 651 -22.33 -19.17 17.70
N VAL A 652 -23.37 -18.85 16.91
CA VAL A 652 -24.06 -19.86 16.09
C VAL A 652 -23.25 -20.24 14.85
N ILE A 653 -22.32 -19.39 14.42
CA ILE A 653 -21.46 -19.63 13.26
C ILE A 653 -20.23 -20.42 13.71
N PRO A 654 -19.93 -21.60 13.11
CA PRO A 654 -18.84 -22.46 13.52
C PRO A 654 -17.47 -21.78 13.63
N PHE A 655 -17.13 -20.86 12.73
CA PHE A 655 -15.87 -20.11 12.76
C PHE A 655 -15.61 -19.40 14.10
N PHE A 656 -16.58 -18.61 14.59
CA PHE A 656 -16.43 -17.87 15.85
C PHE A 656 -16.47 -18.83 17.04
N ARG A 657 -17.42 -19.76 17.05
CA ARG A 657 -17.56 -20.75 18.13
C ARG A 657 -16.29 -21.57 18.35
N LYS A 658 -15.70 -22.10 17.28
CA LYS A 658 -14.48 -22.93 17.33
C LYS A 658 -13.25 -22.15 17.83
N LYS A 659 -13.25 -20.82 17.69
CA LYS A 659 -12.16 -19.93 18.12
C LYS A 659 -12.40 -19.30 19.50
N GLY A 660 -13.38 -19.80 20.25
CA GLY A 660 -13.68 -19.34 21.61
C GLY A 660 -14.63 -18.14 21.69
N GLY A 661 -15.30 -17.80 20.60
CA GLY A 661 -16.21 -16.66 20.50
C GLY A 661 -15.58 -15.42 19.89
N LEU A 662 -16.38 -14.37 19.77
CA LEU A 662 -15.98 -13.08 19.24
C LEU A 662 -15.12 -12.34 20.27
N ARG A 663 -14.02 -11.70 19.85
CA ARG A 663 -13.13 -10.91 20.74
C ARG A 663 -13.23 -9.42 20.54
N GLY A 664 -13.64 -8.98 19.37
CA GLY A 664 -13.83 -7.56 19.09
C GLY A 664 -14.79 -7.32 17.94
N VAL A 665 -15.33 -6.11 17.94
CA VAL A 665 -16.14 -5.56 16.86
C VAL A 665 -15.64 -4.18 16.46
N ALA A 666 -15.93 -3.79 15.22
CA ALA A 666 -15.74 -2.41 14.81
C ALA A 666 -16.84 -1.93 13.88
N ARG A 667 -17.08 -0.64 13.91
CA ARG A 667 -17.96 0.05 12.96
C ARG A 667 -17.33 1.34 12.49
N SER A 668 -17.70 1.78 11.30
CA SER A 668 -17.34 3.14 10.90
C SER A 668 -18.10 4.16 11.76
N MET A 669 -17.52 5.33 11.97
CA MET A 669 -18.05 6.39 12.82
C MET A 669 -19.51 6.78 12.48
N PRO A 670 -19.92 6.88 11.20
CA PRO A 670 -21.31 7.17 10.84
C PRO A 670 -22.30 6.04 11.11
N THR A 671 -21.82 4.81 11.27
CA THR A 671 -22.68 3.63 11.52
C THR A 671 -23.31 3.74 12.89
N SER A 672 -24.57 3.31 13.04
CA SER A 672 -25.31 3.42 14.31
C SER A 672 -24.60 2.70 15.45
N GLY A 673 -24.79 3.17 16.68
CA GLY A 673 -24.23 2.60 17.90
C GLY A 673 -24.88 1.29 18.34
N ALA A 674 -25.71 0.64 17.51
CA ALA A 674 -26.38 -0.61 17.87
C ALA A 674 -25.39 -1.72 18.26
N VAL A 675 -24.28 -1.86 17.52
CA VAL A 675 -23.26 -2.86 17.83
C VAL A 675 -22.48 -2.53 19.11
N ASP A 676 -22.44 -1.27 19.51
CA ASP A 676 -21.75 -0.80 20.72
C ASP A 676 -22.45 -1.38 21.97
N LEU A 677 -23.79 -1.43 21.94
CA LEU A 677 -24.63 -2.01 22.99
C LEU A 677 -24.38 -3.53 23.11
N VAL A 678 -24.18 -4.20 21.97
CA VAL A 678 -23.83 -5.62 21.92
C VAL A 678 -22.43 -5.84 22.51
N ALA A 679 -21.45 -5.05 22.09
CA ALA A 679 -20.07 -5.15 22.56
C ALA A 679 -19.97 -4.96 24.08
N ALA A 680 -20.66 -3.95 24.60
CA ALA A 680 -20.73 -3.67 26.03
C ALA A 680 -21.34 -4.84 26.82
N LYS A 681 -22.42 -5.46 26.31
CA LYS A 681 -23.07 -6.61 26.97
C LYS A 681 -22.21 -7.88 26.92
N LEU A 682 -21.47 -8.09 25.83
CA LEU A 682 -20.58 -9.24 25.68
C LEU A 682 -19.22 -9.06 26.38
N GLY A 683 -18.86 -7.82 26.77
CA GLY A 683 -17.58 -7.51 27.38
C GLY A 683 -16.41 -7.64 26.41
N ILE A 684 -16.61 -7.29 25.14
CA ILE A 684 -15.61 -7.41 24.07
C ILE A 684 -15.15 -6.02 23.58
N SER A 685 -14.01 -5.97 22.89
CA SER A 685 -13.48 -4.71 22.35
C SER A 685 -14.39 -4.11 21.26
N LEU A 686 -14.49 -2.79 21.23
CA LEU A 686 -15.23 -2.02 20.23
C LEU A 686 -14.33 -0.94 19.66
N PHE A 687 -14.31 -0.81 18.34
CA PHE A 687 -13.59 0.28 17.66
C PHE A 687 -14.54 1.10 16.77
N GLU A 688 -14.55 2.41 16.99
CA GLU A 688 -15.15 3.39 16.10
C GLU A 688 -14.05 3.93 15.17
N VAL A 689 -14.13 3.61 13.88
CA VAL A 689 -13.08 3.94 12.89
C VAL A 689 -13.62 4.90 11.81
N PRO A 690 -12.79 5.58 11.01
CA PRO A 690 -13.29 6.33 9.87
C PRO A 690 -13.91 5.41 8.81
N THR A 691 -14.74 5.96 7.92
CA THR A 691 -15.29 5.17 6.80
C THR A 691 -14.17 4.74 5.84
N GLY A 692 -14.15 3.46 5.49
CA GLY A 692 -13.15 2.85 4.63
C GLY A 692 -12.58 1.57 5.24
N TRP A 693 -12.65 0.48 4.49
CA TRP A 693 -12.35 -0.86 5.03
C TRP A 693 -10.89 -1.06 5.47
N LYS A 694 -9.97 -0.25 4.95
CA LYS A 694 -8.54 -0.25 5.31
C LYS A 694 -8.29 -0.14 6.83
N PHE A 695 -9.11 0.62 7.55
CA PHE A 695 -8.98 0.77 9.01
C PHE A 695 -9.32 -0.52 9.77
N PHE A 696 -10.28 -1.30 9.27
CA PHE A 696 -10.57 -2.62 9.83
C PHE A 696 -9.45 -3.61 9.53
N GLY A 697 -8.82 -3.51 8.35
CA GLY A 697 -7.67 -4.35 7.97
C GLY A 697 -6.54 -4.28 9.00
N ASN A 698 -6.15 -3.08 9.43
CA ASN A 698 -5.16 -2.87 10.49
C ASN A 698 -5.56 -3.59 11.79
N LEU A 699 -6.81 -3.46 12.25
CA LEU A 699 -7.30 -4.13 13.45
C LEU A 699 -7.28 -5.65 13.32
N MET A 700 -7.63 -6.19 12.15
CA MET A 700 -7.56 -7.63 11.86
C MET A 700 -6.12 -8.16 11.82
N ASP A 701 -5.17 -7.33 11.39
CA ASP A 701 -3.74 -7.65 11.25
C ASP A 701 -2.90 -7.29 12.48
N SER A 702 -3.51 -6.66 13.49
CA SER A 702 -2.88 -6.17 14.71
C SER A 702 -1.89 -7.17 15.33
N LYS A 703 -2.30 -8.44 15.49
CA LYS A 703 -1.40 -9.48 16.01
C LYS A 703 -0.43 -10.03 14.96
N ALA A 704 -0.95 -10.43 13.80
CA ALA A 704 -0.20 -11.21 12.80
C ALA A 704 0.90 -10.40 12.11
N VAL A 705 0.66 -9.10 11.88
CA VAL A 705 1.58 -8.23 11.14
C VAL A 705 2.33 -7.29 12.08
N TYR A 706 1.64 -6.72 13.08
CA TYR A 706 2.22 -5.67 13.94
C TYR A 706 2.66 -6.18 15.32
N ASN A 707 2.43 -7.46 15.64
CA ASN A 707 2.70 -8.07 16.94
C ASN A 707 2.11 -7.28 18.13
N LYS A 708 0.91 -6.72 17.93
CA LYS A 708 0.11 -6.01 18.94
C LYS A 708 -0.96 -6.96 19.53
N GLU A 709 -1.99 -6.40 20.15
CA GLU A 709 -3.10 -7.14 20.75
C GLU A 709 -3.92 -7.91 19.69
N ASP A 710 -4.39 -9.10 20.04
CA ASP A 710 -5.16 -9.98 19.14
C ASP A 710 -6.67 -9.79 19.32
N TYR A 711 -7.26 -8.98 18.45
CA TYR A 711 -8.70 -8.73 18.41
C TYR A 711 -9.50 -9.80 17.66
N THR A 712 -8.85 -10.85 17.14
CA THR A 712 -9.52 -11.88 16.34
C THR A 712 -9.97 -13.07 17.19
N PRO A 713 -11.13 -13.70 16.91
CA PRO A 713 -12.09 -13.41 15.83
C PRO A 713 -12.78 -12.06 15.97
N PHE A 714 -13.03 -11.43 14.82
CA PHE A 714 -13.44 -10.03 14.71
C PHE A 714 -14.53 -9.87 13.66
N ILE A 715 -15.54 -9.05 13.95
CA ILE A 715 -16.63 -8.68 13.01
C ILE A 715 -16.65 -7.17 12.86
N CYS A 716 -16.82 -6.68 11.64
CA CYS A 716 -16.98 -5.25 11.41
C CYS A 716 -17.99 -4.95 10.31
N GLY A 717 -18.48 -3.72 10.30
CA GLY A 717 -19.46 -3.29 9.32
C GLY A 717 -19.58 -1.78 9.19
N GLU A 718 -20.28 -1.38 8.13
CA GLU A 718 -20.54 0.00 7.77
C GLU A 718 -22.03 0.14 7.40
N GLU A 719 -22.62 1.26 7.80
CA GLU A 719 -24.00 1.65 7.43
C GLU A 719 -24.28 1.61 5.92
N SER A 720 -23.24 1.73 5.10
CA SER A 720 -23.30 1.65 3.65
C SER A 720 -23.41 0.20 3.15
N PHE A 721 -24.27 -0.61 3.78
CA PHE A 721 -24.54 -2.00 3.41
C PHE A 721 -23.30 -2.92 3.46
N GLY A 722 -22.29 -2.59 4.28
CA GLY A 722 -21.05 -3.33 4.36
C GLY A 722 -20.95 -4.18 5.62
N THR A 723 -20.63 -5.46 5.50
CA THR A 723 -20.39 -6.34 6.66
C THR A 723 -19.34 -7.38 6.33
N GLY A 724 -18.52 -7.75 7.31
CA GLY A 724 -17.47 -8.75 7.12
C GLY A 724 -16.82 -9.16 8.44
N SER A 725 -15.83 -10.05 8.33
CA SER A 725 -15.04 -10.56 9.46
C SER A 725 -13.60 -10.82 9.06
N ASN A 726 -12.74 -11.17 10.01
CA ASN A 726 -11.32 -11.41 9.77
C ASN A 726 -10.95 -12.64 8.90
N HIS A 727 -11.94 -13.31 8.30
CA HIS A 727 -11.72 -14.37 7.31
C HIS A 727 -11.00 -13.86 6.05
N ILE A 728 -11.32 -12.64 5.62
CA ILE A 728 -10.65 -11.93 4.52
C ILE A 728 -10.29 -10.50 4.96
N ARG A 729 -9.89 -9.62 4.04
CA ARG A 729 -9.58 -8.20 4.29
C ARG A 729 -10.42 -7.24 3.45
N GLU A 730 -11.60 -7.69 3.05
CA GLU A 730 -12.65 -6.89 2.41
C GLU A 730 -14.00 -7.12 3.10
N LYS A 731 -14.99 -6.28 2.80
CA LYS A 731 -16.39 -6.62 3.10
C LYS A 731 -16.79 -7.87 2.30
N ASP A 732 -17.81 -8.59 2.73
CA ASP A 732 -18.31 -9.77 2.00
C ASP A 732 -19.83 -9.89 2.11
N GLY A 733 -20.51 -9.60 1.00
CA GLY A 733 -21.96 -9.67 0.93
C GLY A 733 -22.51 -11.09 1.04
N MET A 734 -21.82 -12.08 0.45
CA MET A 734 -22.22 -13.50 0.56
C MET A 734 -22.08 -13.98 1.99
N TRP A 735 -20.97 -13.64 2.63
CA TRP A 735 -20.72 -13.97 4.02
C TRP A 735 -21.80 -13.43 4.95
N ALA A 736 -22.23 -12.17 4.75
CA ALA A 736 -23.28 -11.56 5.57
C ALA A 736 -24.63 -12.28 5.40
N VAL A 737 -24.97 -12.69 4.19
CA VAL A 737 -26.19 -13.46 3.90
C VAL A 737 -26.14 -14.85 4.54
N LEU A 738 -25.01 -15.56 4.41
CA LEU A 738 -24.82 -16.86 5.06
C LEU A 738 -24.80 -16.76 6.60
N ALA A 739 -24.30 -15.65 7.15
CA ALA A 739 -24.40 -15.35 8.58
C ALA A 739 -25.86 -15.20 9.02
N TRP A 740 -26.68 -14.44 8.28
CA TRP A 740 -28.11 -14.33 8.54
C TRP A 740 -28.83 -15.67 8.42
N LEU A 741 -28.59 -16.43 7.36
CA LEU A 741 -29.19 -17.76 7.19
C LEU A 741 -28.78 -18.72 8.31
N SER A 742 -27.54 -18.64 8.81
CA SER A 742 -27.09 -19.42 9.98
C SER A 742 -27.84 -19.04 11.25
N ILE A 743 -28.11 -17.75 11.46
CA ILE A 743 -28.90 -17.26 12.60
C ILE A 743 -30.34 -17.75 12.49
N ILE A 744 -30.97 -17.60 11.33
CA ILE A 744 -32.34 -18.06 11.09
C ILE A 744 -32.42 -19.58 11.27
N ALA A 745 -31.48 -20.34 10.71
CA ALA A 745 -31.43 -21.80 10.86
C ALA A 745 -31.30 -22.20 12.35
N SER A 746 -30.46 -21.51 13.11
CA SER A 746 -30.31 -21.75 14.55
C SER A 746 -31.59 -21.47 15.35
N LYS A 747 -32.39 -20.46 14.97
CA LYS A 747 -33.68 -20.18 15.63
C LYS A 747 -34.81 -21.11 15.17
N ASN A 748 -34.62 -21.83 14.07
CA ASN A 748 -35.62 -22.69 13.45
C ASN A 748 -35.20 -24.18 13.41
N ALA A 749 -34.29 -24.57 14.30
CA ALA A 749 -33.72 -25.92 14.35
C ALA A 749 -34.71 -26.99 14.86
N THR A 750 -35.79 -26.60 15.55
CA THR A 750 -36.81 -27.52 16.07
C THR A 750 -37.81 -27.89 14.97
N PRO A 751 -37.89 -29.17 14.53
CA PRO A 751 -38.83 -29.58 13.50
C PRO A 751 -40.30 -29.33 13.91
N GLY A 752 -41.12 -28.84 12.98
CA GLY A 752 -42.55 -28.59 13.21
C GLY A 752 -42.89 -27.34 14.03
N ALA A 753 -41.91 -26.62 14.57
CA ALA A 753 -42.14 -25.32 15.21
C ALA A 753 -42.45 -24.22 14.15
N PRO A 754 -43.33 -23.25 14.46
CA PRO A 754 -43.57 -22.10 13.59
C PRO A 754 -42.28 -21.37 13.25
N LEU A 755 -42.20 -20.84 12.01
CA LEU A 755 -41.04 -20.08 11.57
C LEU A 755 -40.80 -18.84 12.44
N VAL A 756 -39.64 -18.75 13.05
CA VAL A 756 -39.09 -17.53 13.63
C VAL A 756 -38.53 -16.67 12.49
N SER A 757 -39.26 -15.60 12.15
CA SER A 757 -38.94 -14.72 11.02
C SER A 757 -37.78 -13.76 11.32
N VAL A 758 -37.25 -13.12 10.27
CA VAL A 758 -36.26 -12.03 10.38
C VAL A 758 -36.77 -10.92 11.31
N GLN A 759 -38.03 -10.50 11.16
CA GLN A 759 -38.64 -9.49 12.01
C GLN A 759 -38.63 -9.92 13.49
N ASN A 760 -38.99 -11.17 13.80
CA ASN A 760 -38.97 -11.65 15.19
C ASN A 760 -37.57 -11.63 15.78
N ILE A 761 -36.53 -11.97 14.99
CA ILE A 761 -35.14 -11.94 15.42
C ILE A 761 -34.71 -10.51 15.76
N VAL A 762 -35.05 -9.55 14.90
CA VAL A 762 -34.68 -8.13 15.08
C VAL A 762 -35.48 -7.49 16.23
N GLU A 763 -36.78 -7.75 16.34
CA GLU A 763 -37.60 -7.25 17.45
C GLU A 763 -37.13 -7.82 18.80
N ASN A 764 -36.73 -9.09 18.84
CA ASN A 764 -36.14 -9.69 20.05
C ASN A 764 -34.77 -9.08 20.37
N HIS A 765 -33.99 -8.71 19.35
CA HIS A 765 -32.76 -7.93 19.55
C HIS A 765 -33.08 -6.57 20.17
N TRP A 766 -34.04 -5.83 19.62
CA TRP A 766 -34.44 -4.53 20.19
C TRP A 766 -35.02 -4.65 21.60
N ALA A 767 -35.79 -5.70 21.90
CA ALA A 767 -36.26 -5.96 23.26
C ALA A 767 -35.12 -6.22 24.25
N THR A 768 -33.97 -6.67 23.77
CA THR A 768 -32.79 -6.99 24.60
C THR A 768 -31.86 -5.80 24.79
N TYR A 769 -31.65 -4.99 23.74
CA TYR A 769 -30.62 -3.95 23.69
C TYR A 769 -31.19 -2.52 23.61
N GLY A 770 -32.48 -2.36 23.28
CA GLY A 770 -33.01 -1.10 22.77
C GLY A 770 -32.89 -1.01 21.25
N ARG A 771 -33.41 0.07 20.67
CA ARG A 771 -33.41 0.31 19.23
C ARG A 771 -32.70 1.60 18.90
N ASN A 772 -31.74 1.54 17.98
CA ASN A 772 -31.09 2.70 17.39
C ASN A 772 -31.82 3.02 16.08
N TYR A 773 -32.85 3.86 16.16
CA TYR A 773 -33.49 4.39 14.95
C TYR A 773 -32.43 5.13 14.13
N TYR A 774 -32.37 4.83 12.83
CA TYR A 774 -31.29 5.30 11.98
C TYR A 774 -31.80 5.63 10.59
N CYS A 775 -31.27 6.71 10.00
CA CYS A 775 -31.37 6.98 8.56
C CYS A 775 -30.15 7.75 8.06
N ARG A 776 -29.89 7.65 6.75
CA ARG A 776 -28.91 8.48 6.04
C ARG A 776 -29.58 9.28 4.94
N TYR A 777 -29.27 10.57 4.87
CA TYR A 777 -29.68 11.49 3.81
C TYR A 777 -28.47 11.85 2.96
N ASP A 778 -28.53 11.53 1.68
CA ASP A 778 -27.48 11.85 0.71
C ASP A 778 -27.92 13.00 -0.20
N TYR A 779 -27.14 14.07 -0.21
CA TYR A 779 -27.31 15.22 -1.09
C TYR A 779 -26.24 15.16 -2.17
N GLU A 780 -26.59 14.51 -3.28
CA GLU A 780 -25.66 14.22 -4.37
C GLU A 780 -25.56 15.37 -5.37
N GLY A 781 -24.40 15.53 -6.01
CA GLY A 781 -24.18 16.51 -7.07
C GLY A 781 -24.28 17.97 -6.59
N VAL A 782 -23.94 18.23 -5.33
CA VAL A 782 -23.87 19.60 -4.81
C VAL A 782 -22.58 20.29 -5.27
N GLU A 783 -22.63 21.63 -5.34
CA GLU A 783 -21.45 22.43 -5.66
C GLU A 783 -20.40 22.29 -4.54
N LYS A 784 -19.16 21.99 -4.93
CA LYS A 784 -18.11 21.59 -3.99
C LYS A 784 -17.71 22.74 -3.05
N ALA A 785 -17.59 23.97 -3.55
CA ALA A 785 -17.21 25.10 -2.70
C ALA A 785 -18.28 25.43 -1.64
N GLY A 786 -19.57 25.29 -1.95
CA GLY A 786 -20.66 25.40 -0.98
C GLY A 786 -20.60 24.30 0.08
N ALA A 787 -20.39 23.04 -0.33
CA ALA A 787 -20.24 21.92 0.59
C ALA A 787 -19.01 22.05 1.51
N ASP A 788 -17.87 22.47 0.96
CA ASP A 788 -16.64 22.73 1.72
C ASP A 788 -16.86 23.84 2.76
N LYS A 789 -17.56 24.92 2.40
CA LYS A 789 -17.92 26.01 3.33
C LYS A 789 -18.85 25.54 4.45
N MET A 790 -19.83 24.70 4.14
CA MET A 790 -20.76 24.15 5.14
C MET A 790 -19.99 23.34 6.21
N VAL A 791 -19.12 22.43 5.77
CA VAL A 791 -18.32 21.61 6.69
C VAL A 791 -17.35 22.48 7.50
N ALA A 792 -16.69 23.45 6.86
CA ALA A 792 -15.80 24.37 7.55
C ALA A 792 -16.53 25.21 8.61
N ALA A 793 -17.77 25.65 8.34
CA ALA A 793 -18.59 26.40 9.29
C ALA A 793 -18.98 25.55 10.52
N MET A 794 -19.32 24.28 10.31
CA MET A 794 -19.60 23.36 11.41
C MET A 794 -18.34 23.00 12.21
N ALA A 795 -17.22 22.71 11.55
CA ALA A 795 -15.96 22.33 12.19
C ALA A 795 -15.33 23.48 12.99
N SER A 796 -15.56 24.73 12.58
CA SER A 796 -15.09 25.92 13.30
C SER A 796 -16.10 26.47 14.33
N SER A 797 -17.25 25.81 14.51
CA SER A 797 -18.25 26.23 15.49
C SER A 797 -17.70 26.14 16.92
N PRO A 798 -18.07 27.08 17.83
CA PRO A 798 -17.72 26.95 19.23
C PRO A 798 -18.37 25.70 19.85
N SER A 799 -17.90 25.30 21.03
CA SER A 799 -18.55 24.21 21.77
C SER A 799 -20.02 24.57 22.05
N LEU A 800 -20.91 23.68 21.63
CA LEU A 800 -22.35 23.76 21.87
C LEU A 800 -22.77 22.89 23.07
N ALA A 801 -21.82 22.31 23.80
CA ALA A 801 -22.10 21.44 24.94
C ALA A 801 -23.03 22.14 25.96
N GLY A 802 -24.11 21.46 26.33
CA GLY A 802 -25.16 21.97 27.22
C GLY A 802 -26.27 22.78 26.53
N GLN A 803 -26.11 23.19 25.27
CA GLN A 803 -27.18 23.84 24.51
C GLN A 803 -28.24 22.81 24.08
N THR A 804 -29.50 23.25 24.00
CA THR A 804 -30.64 22.37 23.69
C THR A 804 -31.36 22.84 22.43
N PHE A 805 -31.57 21.91 21.50
CA PHE A 805 -32.25 22.13 20.22
C PHE A 805 -33.42 21.17 20.11
N HIS A 806 -34.64 21.70 20.03
CA HIS A 806 -35.88 20.90 19.93
C HIS A 806 -35.96 19.73 20.94
N GLY A 807 -35.47 19.95 22.16
CA GLY A 807 -35.44 18.95 23.24
C GLY A 807 -34.19 18.07 23.31
N PHE A 808 -33.26 18.17 22.36
CA PHE A 808 -31.99 17.43 22.36
C PHE A 808 -30.86 18.31 22.90
N THR A 809 -30.25 17.90 24.02
CA THR A 809 -29.12 18.60 24.62
C THR A 809 -27.80 18.08 24.08
N VAL A 810 -26.99 18.96 23.48
CA VAL A 810 -25.69 18.60 22.91
C VAL A 810 -24.73 18.23 24.04
N LYS A 811 -24.13 17.04 23.96
CA LYS A 811 -23.05 16.57 24.83
C LYS A 811 -21.70 17.03 24.28
N VAL A 812 -21.46 16.80 22.99
CA VAL A 812 -20.22 17.14 22.27
C VAL A 812 -20.56 17.48 20.82
N ASN A 813 -19.91 18.52 20.29
CA ASN A 813 -19.73 18.73 18.86
C ASN A 813 -18.23 18.74 18.54
N ASP A 814 -17.79 17.90 17.62
CA ASP A 814 -16.38 17.78 17.24
C ASP A 814 -16.21 17.40 15.76
N GLU A 815 -14.97 17.51 15.28
CA GLU A 815 -14.57 16.94 14.00
C GLU A 815 -13.74 15.67 14.26
N PHE A 816 -14.27 14.52 13.83
CA PHE A 816 -13.74 13.21 14.16
C PHE A 816 -12.30 13.04 13.68
N THR A 817 -11.43 12.65 14.61
CA THR A 817 -10.04 12.29 14.36
C THR A 817 -9.80 10.89 14.92
N TYR A 818 -9.27 10.00 14.08
CA TYR A 818 -8.94 8.65 14.47
C TYR A 818 -7.42 8.51 14.64
N ASN A 819 -7.01 7.96 15.78
CA ASN A 819 -5.63 7.57 16.05
C ASN A 819 -5.60 6.04 15.98
N ASP A 820 -4.95 5.49 14.96
CA ASP A 820 -4.91 4.04 14.76
C ASP A 820 -4.08 3.38 15.86
N PRO A 821 -4.66 2.46 16.66
CA PRO A 821 -3.97 1.84 17.79
C PRO A 821 -2.89 0.82 17.36
N VAL A 822 -2.86 0.45 16.08
CA VAL A 822 -1.98 -0.58 15.53
C VAL A 822 -0.69 0.04 14.98
N ASP A 823 -0.81 1.00 14.07
CA ASP A 823 0.33 1.62 13.38
C ASP A 823 0.66 3.05 13.85
N GLY A 824 -0.21 3.67 14.67
CA GLY A 824 -0.01 5.01 15.22
C GLY A 824 -0.33 6.15 14.24
N SER A 825 -0.87 5.84 13.06
CA SER A 825 -1.29 6.85 12.09
C SER A 825 -2.48 7.68 12.60
N VAL A 826 -2.60 8.91 12.09
CA VAL A 826 -3.65 9.87 12.49
C VAL A 826 -4.44 10.28 11.26
N SER A 827 -5.73 9.97 11.24
CA SER A 827 -6.68 10.40 10.21
C SER A 827 -7.62 11.47 10.79
N ALA A 828 -7.30 12.74 10.53
CA ALA A 828 -8.11 13.89 10.91
C ALA A 828 -9.22 14.19 9.88
N HIS A 829 -10.15 15.08 10.22
CA HIS A 829 -11.20 15.59 9.32
C HIS A 829 -12.13 14.51 8.75
N GLN A 830 -12.48 13.50 9.54
CA GLN A 830 -13.22 12.33 9.07
C GLN A 830 -14.75 12.49 9.11
N GLY A 831 -15.23 13.61 9.65
CA GLY A 831 -16.65 13.99 9.68
C GLY A 831 -16.97 14.82 10.92
N VAL A 832 -17.94 15.73 10.80
CA VAL A 832 -18.42 16.53 11.94
C VAL A 832 -19.51 15.76 12.67
N ARG A 833 -19.46 15.72 14.00
CA ARG A 833 -20.41 14.99 14.83
C ARG A 833 -21.07 15.92 15.83
N TYR A 834 -22.36 15.71 16.04
CA TYR A 834 -23.14 16.26 17.15
C TYR A 834 -23.69 15.07 17.94
N ILE A 835 -23.17 14.88 19.14
CA ILE A 835 -23.56 13.79 20.05
C ILE A 835 -24.41 14.41 21.16
N PHE A 836 -25.58 13.82 21.43
CA PHE A 836 -26.53 14.30 22.42
C PHE A 836 -26.47 13.48 23.71
N THR A 837 -26.98 14.03 24.82
CA THR A 837 -26.89 13.40 26.16
C THR A 837 -27.75 12.15 26.31
N ASP A 838 -28.80 11.99 25.49
CA ASP A 838 -29.68 10.83 25.42
C ASP A 838 -29.10 9.67 24.58
N GLY A 839 -27.92 9.85 23.99
CA GLY A 839 -27.28 8.88 23.10
C GLY A 839 -27.61 9.09 21.62
N SER A 840 -28.48 10.04 21.27
CA SER A 840 -28.76 10.42 19.88
C SER A 840 -27.53 11.06 19.23
N ARG A 841 -27.45 10.98 17.90
CA ARG A 841 -26.33 11.52 17.11
C ARG A 841 -26.79 12.10 15.77
N VAL A 842 -26.14 13.19 15.35
CA VAL A 842 -26.19 13.70 13.97
C VAL A 842 -24.77 13.85 13.47
N ILE A 843 -24.48 13.30 12.29
CA ILE A 843 -23.13 13.27 11.71
C ILE A 843 -23.18 13.81 10.29
N PHE A 844 -22.17 14.58 9.89
CA PHE A 844 -22.01 15.11 8.54
C PHE A 844 -20.68 14.68 7.93
N ARG A 845 -20.71 14.19 6.69
CA ARG A 845 -19.51 13.85 5.92
C ARG A 845 -19.61 14.33 4.49
N LEU A 846 -18.47 14.75 3.94
CA LEU A 846 -18.29 14.96 2.52
C LEU A 846 -17.75 13.67 1.90
N SER A 847 -18.49 13.06 0.97
CA SER A 847 -18.04 11.82 0.31
C SER A 847 -17.00 12.10 -0.76
N GLY A 848 -15.96 11.27 -0.81
CA GLY A 848 -14.92 11.27 -1.85
C GLY A 848 -15.18 10.30 -3.02
N THR A 849 -16.32 9.61 -3.05
CA THR A 849 -16.61 8.55 -4.04
C THR A 849 -17.41 9.04 -5.26
N GLY A 850 -17.81 10.30 -5.30
CA GLY A 850 -18.58 10.86 -6.41
C GLY A 850 -17.76 11.05 -7.68
N VAL A 851 -18.38 10.80 -8.84
CA VAL A 851 -17.76 11.03 -10.16
C VAL A 851 -18.03 12.46 -10.68
N ALA A 852 -19.11 13.11 -10.22
CA ALA A 852 -19.48 14.49 -10.55
C ALA A 852 -19.99 15.25 -9.31
N GLY A 853 -19.46 16.46 -9.08
CA GLY A 853 -19.81 17.29 -7.92
C GLY A 853 -19.32 16.70 -6.58
N ALA A 854 -19.78 17.30 -5.48
CA ALA A 854 -19.60 16.73 -4.14
C ALA A 854 -20.89 16.04 -3.67
N THR A 855 -20.77 15.15 -2.69
CA THR A 855 -21.93 14.53 -2.02
C THR A 855 -21.82 14.77 -0.52
N ILE A 856 -22.84 15.40 0.06
CA ILE A 856 -22.95 15.56 1.51
C ILE A 856 -23.81 14.41 2.03
N ARG A 857 -23.33 13.72 3.06
CA ARG A 857 -24.08 12.68 3.77
C ARG A 857 -24.38 13.15 5.18
N MET A 858 -25.66 13.18 5.53
CA MET A 858 -26.15 13.44 6.88
C MET A 858 -26.68 12.13 7.46
N TYR A 859 -26.12 11.70 8.58
CA TYR A 859 -26.54 10.49 9.30
C TYR A 859 -27.23 10.91 10.58
N VAL A 860 -28.40 10.32 10.84
CA VAL A 860 -29.23 10.68 11.99
C VAL A 860 -29.58 9.42 12.75
N GLU A 861 -29.27 9.43 14.04
CA GLU A 861 -29.51 8.32 14.94
C GLU A 861 -30.21 8.77 16.21
N LYS A 862 -31.26 8.05 16.60
CA LYS A 862 -31.91 8.20 17.90
C LYS A 862 -31.96 6.86 18.63
N TYR A 863 -31.35 6.81 19.80
CA TYR A 863 -31.45 5.63 20.67
C TYR A 863 -32.75 5.67 21.48
N GLU A 864 -33.44 4.54 21.51
CA GLU A 864 -34.61 4.29 22.36
C GLU A 864 -34.31 3.05 23.21
N ALA A 865 -34.40 3.19 24.53
CA ALA A 865 -34.11 2.10 25.45
C ALA A 865 -35.14 0.95 25.29
N ALA A 866 -34.78 -0.26 25.75
CA ALA A 866 -35.67 -1.43 25.67
C ALA A 866 -37.05 -1.24 26.33
N SER A 867 -37.16 -0.34 27.31
CA SER A 867 -38.42 0.03 27.97
C SER A 867 -39.22 1.13 27.25
N GLY A 868 -38.66 1.69 26.18
CA GLY A 868 -39.26 2.78 25.40
C GLY A 868 -40.15 2.29 24.26
N ASN A 869 -40.49 3.19 23.33
CA ASN A 869 -41.32 2.83 22.18
C ASN A 869 -40.47 2.37 20.99
N LEU A 870 -40.29 1.05 20.88
CA LEU A 870 -39.51 0.38 19.84
C LEU A 870 -40.28 0.15 18.52
N SER A 871 -41.58 0.48 18.49
CA SER A 871 -42.50 0.15 17.38
C SER A 871 -42.72 1.28 16.37
N GLN A 872 -42.08 2.44 16.56
CA GLN A 872 -42.26 3.58 15.66
C GLN A 872 -41.66 3.29 14.28
N SER A 873 -42.14 4.00 13.26
CA SER A 873 -41.40 4.11 12.01
C SER A 873 -40.12 4.91 12.25
N ALA A 874 -39.05 4.63 11.50
CA ALA A 874 -37.82 5.40 11.60
C ALA A 874 -38.06 6.88 11.23
N ALA A 875 -38.89 7.14 10.22
CA ALA A 875 -39.25 8.49 9.81
C ALA A 875 -39.90 9.31 10.94
N ASP A 876 -40.83 8.71 11.69
CA ASP A 876 -41.50 9.39 12.81
C ASP A 876 -40.55 9.59 13.99
N ALA A 877 -39.76 8.56 14.33
CA ALA A 877 -38.83 8.61 15.45
C ALA A 877 -37.71 9.65 15.25
N LEU A 878 -37.27 9.87 14.01
CA LEU A 878 -36.14 10.73 13.65
C LEU A 878 -36.54 12.14 13.21
N LYS A 879 -37.83 12.39 12.93
CA LYS A 879 -38.33 13.65 12.35
C LYS A 879 -37.76 14.91 13.02
N THR A 880 -37.85 14.99 14.35
CA THR A 880 -37.36 16.17 15.10
C THR A 880 -35.84 16.27 15.05
N LEU A 881 -35.12 15.16 15.11
CA LEU A 881 -33.66 15.16 15.10
C LEU A 881 -33.08 15.50 13.70
N ILE A 882 -33.79 15.13 12.63
CA ILE A 882 -33.48 15.58 11.26
C ILE A 882 -33.57 17.10 11.18
N GLN A 883 -34.62 17.71 11.76
CA GLN A 883 -34.76 19.18 11.79
C GLN A 883 -33.59 19.84 12.56
N VAL A 884 -33.19 19.27 13.69
CA VAL A 884 -32.00 19.71 14.45
C VAL A 884 -30.75 19.64 13.57
N GLY A 885 -30.54 18.55 12.84
CA GLY A 885 -29.39 18.41 11.93
C GLY A 885 -29.35 19.47 10.83
N LEU A 886 -30.49 19.75 10.20
CA LEU A 886 -30.61 20.78 9.17
C LEU A 886 -30.35 22.19 9.73
N GLU A 887 -30.82 22.48 10.95
CA GLU A 887 -30.57 23.74 11.65
C GLU A 887 -29.08 23.93 12.00
N LEU A 888 -28.44 22.89 12.55
CA LEU A 888 -27.03 22.92 12.94
C LEU A 888 -26.08 23.07 11.75
N SER A 889 -26.40 22.41 10.63
CA SER A 889 -25.56 22.43 9.42
C SER A 889 -25.78 23.64 8.51
N GLN A 890 -26.96 24.27 8.59
CA GLN A 890 -27.41 25.26 7.62
C GLN A 890 -27.31 24.75 6.17
N LEU A 891 -27.57 23.47 5.95
CA LEU A 891 -27.34 22.80 4.67
C LEU A 891 -28.03 23.50 3.49
N GLU A 892 -29.30 23.90 3.66
CA GLU A 892 -30.06 24.60 2.62
C GLU A 892 -29.42 25.96 2.28
N HIS A 893 -28.90 26.69 3.27
CA HIS A 893 -28.24 27.97 3.05
C HIS A 893 -26.97 27.83 2.19
N PHE A 894 -26.14 26.82 2.47
CA PHE A 894 -24.87 26.62 1.77
C PHE A 894 -25.00 25.96 0.40
N THR A 895 -26.04 25.13 0.20
CA THR A 895 -26.15 24.26 -0.98
C THR A 895 -27.36 24.56 -1.86
N GLY A 896 -28.35 25.30 -1.35
CA GLY A 896 -29.64 25.50 -1.99
C GLY A 896 -30.53 24.25 -2.03
N ARG A 897 -30.09 23.12 -1.46
CA ARG A 897 -30.86 21.86 -1.46
C ARG A 897 -31.87 21.85 -0.31
N LYS A 898 -33.13 21.59 -0.66
CA LYS A 898 -34.25 21.48 0.30
C LYS A 898 -34.56 20.04 0.69
N GLU A 899 -34.23 19.10 -0.18
CA GLU A 899 -34.53 17.68 -0.03
C GLU A 899 -33.29 16.86 -0.37
N PRO A 900 -33.09 15.69 0.27
CA PRO A 900 -32.03 14.76 -0.09
C PRO A 900 -32.31 14.12 -1.46
N THR A 901 -31.25 13.73 -2.16
CA THR A 901 -31.35 12.93 -3.39
C THR A 901 -31.74 11.48 -3.07
N VAL A 902 -31.15 10.91 -2.02
CA VAL A 902 -31.38 9.51 -1.58
C VAL A 902 -31.60 9.49 -0.07
N ILE A 903 -32.53 8.65 0.38
CA ILE A 903 -32.74 8.32 1.79
C ILE A 903 -32.51 6.82 1.96
N THR A 904 -31.73 6.45 2.98
CA THR A 904 -31.44 5.06 3.35
C THR A 904 -31.82 4.79 4.79
#